data_AF-A0A0E3ZZ98-F1
#
_entry.id   AF-A0A0E3ZZ98-F1
#
_cell.length_a   1.000
_cell.length_b   1.000
_cell.length_c   1.000
_cell.angle_alpha   90.00
_cell.angle_beta   90.00
_cell.angle_gamma   90.00
#
_symmetry.space_group_name_H-M   'P 1'
#
loop_
_entity.id
_entity.type
_entity.pdbx_description
1 polymer ?
#
loop_
_entity_poly.entity_id
_entity_poly.type
_entity_poly.pdbx_seq_one_letter_code
_entity_poly.pdbx_strand_id
1 'polypeptide(L)'
;MLRVVTWVFLFLFWPVFAFAQLQLSHPMARLVVQRGTDGNGRLYLSGRFTGSVDRVEAQLTPAVAGQGVATGWQTVQTNPANNLFLGYITGAGGWYVLNVRTVVGNAVQEQVSVQPVGIGEVFITAGQSNSRGLGIGDNDLGTNTDRVNAIDSINHYYPQPPAAPALLSSGDPSPVPRFKALTATRRIFPMAESSWGWGELGDYIVNRYNVPVAFFVTGWDGSTIDNWQKTANGIPTCNAYYCTAGNWENLQPYTNLKNVLRYYGSVSGVRAILWQQGEAEADVASSDIPTYADRLRDVIQKTRQDFGGQNVPWMVARASFNGTKTTPAVVAQQENVIATSGFNVFQGPYNDTIQNRNAGNVDVHFRNVSRPSPHPQYYLNNRPIPVDMGLSRFARNWNNSLNNAFFQNAQPITPTQFAVTGNLAAYVLPGSTLAVTFSTLGAFNAGNQWQVQLLDSLGQYKSVLGSGSASPIQVTLPSDLQRGRFQIRVVSTSPAVPAVPSNLFQISNQADLSLSMSINQRAPDVNTPVTISLYVQNAGPGPAKGVVVRNRLPDNLAFVSSSDLSASGTVLTSAALDIASGATQKLSFIAKPTQLGTYQNAAEVAQTITIDPDSQPNSGTGDGQDDAVQLDFRTRQSSTAVFTSPNPNQVPLPSVSSNQPMPDPAKADISLSMSVSNRAPSVGNLLVYTVTLTNRGGLSATGLSVAAYLPAGQMFVAGDDFGVSGGALVSGVSSLAAGSSISLRFRASATASGRGVCTAQVAAAGVPDPDSTPGNGVTNGEDDTAQVDLRVK
;
A
#
# COMPACT_ATOMS: atom_id res chain seq x y z
N MET A 1 43.13 38.91 43.25
CA MET A 1 43.52 38.37 41.93
C MET A 1 42.61 37.19 41.61
N LEU A 2 41.68 37.40 40.68
CA LEU A 2 40.73 36.42 40.14
C LEU A 2 41.50 35.31 39.38
N ARG A 3 41.12 34.05 39.57
CA ARG A 3 41.16 33.04 38.49
C ARG A 3 39.82 32.30 38.48
N VAL A 4 38.98 32.76 37.56
CA VAL A 4 37.73 32.15 37.12
C VAL A 4 38.08 30.86 36.37
N VAL A 5 37.54 29.73 36.81
CA VAL A 5 37.50 28.50 36.01
C VAL A 5 36.07 28.36 35.50
N THR A 6 35.91 28.72 34.22
CA THR A 6 34.66 28.66 33.47
C THR A 6 34.33 27.19 33.18
N TRP A 7 33.25 26.67 33.78
CA TRP A 7 32.68 25.38 33.38
C TRP A 7 31.89 25.59 32.08
N VAL A 8 32.43 25.09 30.97
CA VAL A 8 31.72 24.98 29.70
C VAL A 8 30.73 23.82 29.83
N PHE A 9 29.44 24.15 29.94
CA PHE A 9 28.36 23.18 29.81
C PHE A 9 28.30 22.67 28.37
N LEU A 10 28.68 21.41 28.18
CA LEU A 10 28.43 20.69 26.93
C LEU A 10 26.92 20.38 26.87
N PHE A 11 26.17 21.18 26.11
CA PHE A 11 24.82 20.81 25.69
C PHE A 11 24.92 19.61 24.74
N LEU A 12 24.71 18.40 25.26
CA LEU A 12 24.37 17.24 24.45
C LEU A 12 22.97 17.47 23.88
N PHE A 13 22.90 18.16 22.73
CA PHE A 13 21.76 18.04 21.83
C PHE A 13 21.70 16.58 21.39
N TRP A 14 20.76 15.81 21.93
CA TRP A 14 20.37 14.56 21.29
C TRP A 14 19.75 14.91 19.93
N PRO A 15 20.33 14.43 18.81
CA PRO A 15 19.66 14.53 17.54
C PRO A 15 18.46 13.60 17.59
N VAL A 16 17.26 14.15 17.49
CA VAL A 16 16.07 13.39 17.11
C VAL A 16 16.28 13.02 15.64
N PHE A 17 16.97 11.89 15.39
CA PHE A 17 16.98 11.29 14.07
C PHE A 17 15.61 10.64 13.85
N ALA A 18 14.64 11.43 13.42
CA ALA A 18 13.52 10.88 12.67
C ALA A 18 14.10 10.44 11.33
N PHE A 19 14.30 9.13 11.14
CA PHE A 19 14.55 8.61 9.81
C PHE A 19 13.38 9.06 8.93
N ALA A 20 13.68 9.65 7.78
CA ALA A 20 12.70 9.70 6.71
C ALA A 20 12.20 8.26 6.49
N GLN A 21 10.90 8.09 6.30
CA GLN A 21 10.27 6.86 5.86
C GLN A 21 9.78 7.08 4.43
N LEU A 22 10.18 6.23 3.49
CA LEU A 22 10.01 6.37 2.06
C LEU A 22 9.13 5.22 1.58
N GLN A 23 7.97 5.57 1.04
CA GLN A 23 7.03 4.60 0.50
C GLN A 23 6.80 4.86 -0.98
N LEU A 24 7.16 3.89 -1.83
CA LEU A 24 6.84 3.96 -3.25
C LEU A 24 5.36 3.62 -3.49
N SER A 25 4.67 4.47 -4.25
CA SER A 25 3.26 4.32 -4.62
C SER A 25 3.08 3.97 -6.09
N HIS A 26 4.05 4.34 -6.93
CA HIS A 26 4.14 3.96 -8.33
C HIS A 26 5.61 3.94 -8.76
N PRO A 27 6.04 3.01 -9.63
CA PRO A 27 5.27 1.92 -10.23
C PRO A 27 4.95 0.79 -9.23
N MET A 28 3.93 0.00 -9.54
CA MET A 28 3.69 -1.27 -8.84
C MET A 28 4.52 -2.40 -9.46
N ALA A 29 4.69 -3.49 -8.72
CA ALA A 29 5.36 -4.67 -9.24
C ALA A 29 4.69 -5.17 -10.53
N ARG A 30 5.53 -5.60 -11.47
CA ARG A 30 5.21 -6.15 -12.79
C ARG A 30 4.54 -5.19 -13.77
N LEU A 31 4.46 -3.89 -13.46
CA LEU A 31 4.09 -2.88 -14.46
C LEU A 31 5.07 -2.97 -15.64
N VAL A 32 4.54 -2.98 -16.85
CA VAL A 32 5.30 -2.79 -18.09
C VAL A 32 4.88 -1.46 -18.70
N VAL A 33 5.85 -0.57 -18.94
CA VAL A 33 5.64 0.65 -19.73
C VAL A 33 6.16 0.43 -21.15
N GLN A 34 5.45 1.01 -22.11
CA GLN A 34 5.75 0.96 -23.52
C GLN A 34 7.05 1.72 -23.81
N ARG A 35 7.99 1.04 -24.46
CA ARG A 35 9.19 1.68 -25.01
C ARG A 35 8.90 2.37 -26.34
N GLY A 36 9.64 3.42 -26.63
CA GLY A 36 9.65 4.13 -27.90
C GLY A 36 10.30 3.33 -29.03
N THR A 37 10.37 3.93 -30.22
CA THR A 37 11.07 3.38 -31.38
C THR A 37 12.59 3.39 -31.23
N ASP A 38 13.12 4.23 -30.35
CA ASP A 38 14.52 4.26 -29.92
C ASP A 38 14.87 3.11 -28.95
N GLY A 39 13.87 2.34 -28.51
CA GLY A 39 14.02 1.25 -27.57
C GLY A 39 14.09 1.66 -26.10
N ASN A 40 13.95 2.95 -25.78
CA ASN A 40 13.92 3.46 -24.41
C ASN A 40 12.49 3.72 -23.94
N GLY A 41 12.29 3.81 -22.63
CA GLY A 41 11.00 4.20 -22.04
C GLY A 41 11.17 5.05 -20.79
N ARG A 42 10.13 5.82 -20.48
CA ARG A 42 10.01 6.56 -19.23
C ARG A 42 9.19 5.75 -18.25
N LEU A 43 9.80 5.33 -17.15
CA LEU A 43 9.11 4.74 -16.03
C LEU A 43 8.82 5.85 -15.04
N TYR A 44 7.56 6.25 -14.93
CA TYR A 44 7.15 7.27 -13.97
C TYR A 44 7.19 6.72 -12.55
N LEU A 45 7.48 7.59 -11.59
CA LEU A 45 7.56 7.27 -10.17
C LEU A 45 6.74 8.26 -9.36
N SER A 46 6.11 7.77 -8.32
CA SER A 46 5.68 8.60 -7.20
C SER A 46 5.75 7.85 -5.90
N GLY A 47 5.92 8.59 -4.82
CA GLY A 47 5.95 8.03 -3.48
C GLY A 47 5.84 9.10 -2.43
N ARG A 48 5.78 8.65 -1.20
CA ARG A 48 5.57 9.47 -0.01
C ARG A 48 6.82 9.38 0.86
N PHE A 49 7.15 10.47 1.53
CA PHE A 49 8.27 10.50 2.47
C PHE A 49 7.94 11.31 3.71
N THR A 50 8.65 11.08 4.81
CA THR A 50 8.63 11.95 6.00
C THR A 50 9.93 12.75 6.10
N GLY A 51 9.87 13.92 6.74
CA GLY A 51 11.03 14.80 6.89
C GLY A 51 11.39 15.59 5.63
N SER A 52 12.51 16.31 5.70
CA SER A 52 13.05 17.09 4.59
C SER A 52 13.83 16.19 3.63
N VAL A 53 13.68 16.39 2.32
CA VAL A 53 14.43 15.69 1.27
C VAL A 53 14.96 16.72 0.27
N ASP A 54 16.28 16.71 0.00
CA ASP A 54 16.89 17.62 -0.99
C ASP A 54 16.66 17.11 -2.42
N ARG A 55 16.71 15.79 -2.60
CA ARG A 55 16.37 15.15 -3.88
C ARG A 55 16.01 13.68 -3.72
N VAL A 56 15.21 13.20 -4.68
CA VAL A 56 14.92 11.79 -4.90
C VAL A 56 15.68 11.33 -6.13
N GLU A 57 16.33 10.18 -6.04
CA GLU A 57 17.06 9.56 -7.13
C GLU A 57 16.53 8.14 -7.37
N ALA A 58 16.61 7.66 -8.62
CA ALA A 58 16.24 6.31 -8.98
C ALA A 58 17.32 5.63 -9.83
N GLN A 59 17.32 4.31 -9.82
CA GLN A 59 18.20 3.47 -10.63
C GLN A 59 17.48 2.21 -11.08
N LEU A 60 17.69 1.81 -12.34
CA LEU A 60 17.26 0.51 -12.86
C LEU A 60 18.45 -0.46 -12.86
N THR A 61 18.26 -1.63 -12.27
CA THR A 61 19.21 -2.75 -12.33
C THR A 61 18.51 -3.95 -12.95
N PRO A 62 19.07 -4.63 -13.98
CA PRO A 62 18.42 -5.79 -14.58
C PRO A 62 18.09 -6.84 -13.51
N ALA A 63 16.85 -7.31 -13.48
CA ALA A 63 16.39 -8.33 -12.54
C ALA A 63 17.11 -9.67 -12.77
N VAL A 64 17.48 -9.93 -14.02
CA VAL A 64 18.35 -11.04 -14.44
C VAL A 64 19.37 -10.48 -15.42
N ALA A 65 20.62 -10.95 -15.33
CA ALA A 65 21.68 -10.56 -16.24
C ALA A 65 21.26 -10.73 -17.71
N GLY A 66 21.53 -9.72 -18.53
CA GLY A 66 21.16 -9.71 -19.94
C GLY A 66 19.71 -9.33 -20.25
N GLN A 67 18.84 -9.12 -19.26
CA GLN A 67 17.44 -8.69 -19.48
C GLN A 67 17.26 -7.18 -19.36
N GLY A 68 18.16 -6.39 -19.95
CA GLY A 68 18.15 -4.93 -19.88
C GLY A 68 19.53 -4.35 -19.62
N VAL A 69 19.62 -3.03 -19.52
CA VAL A 69 20.86 -2.30 -19.26
C VAL A 69 20.73 -1.50 -17.98
N ALA A 70 21.66 -1.71 -17.04
CA ALA A 70 21.67 -0.97 -15.78
C ALA A 70 21.88 0.54 -16.04
N THR A 71 21.16 1.38 -15.32
CA THR A 71 21.37 2.83 -15.36
C THR A 71 22.31 3.27 -14.25
N GLY A 72 22.88 4.47 -14.37
CA GLY A 72 23.32 5.23 -13.20
C GLY A 72 22.14 5.71 -12.36
N TRP A 73 22.42 6.28 -11.19
CA TRP A 73 21.43 7.03 -10.43
C TRP A 73 21.01 8.28 -11.22
N GLN A 74 19.71 8.44 -11.43
CA GLN A 74 19.11 9.61 -12.09
C GLN A 74 18.28 10.39 -11.07
N THR A 75 18.40 11.71 -11.08
CA THR A 75 17.55 12.58 -10.26
C THR A 75 16.11 12.52 -10.78
N VAL A 76 15.20 12.08 -9.92
CA VAL A 76 13.75 12.02 -10.19
C VAL A 76 13.10 13.36 -9.91
N GLN A 77 13.45 13.97 -8.77
CA GLN A 77 12.95 15.27 -8.36
C GLN A 77 13.92 15.93 -7.37
N THR A 78 14.08 17.25 -7.47
CA THR A 78 14.78 18.09 -6.48
C THR A 78 13.78 18.82 -5.61
N ASN A 79 14.13 19.02 -4.34
CA ASN A 79 13.35 19.70 -3.31
C ASN A 79 11.85 19.29 -3.32
N PRO A 80 11.53 17.98 -3.27
CA PRO A 80 10.14 17.57 -3.20
C PRO A 80 9.46 18.16 -1.95
N ALA A 81 8.16 18.46 -2.06
CA ALA A 81 7.37 19.12 -1.02
C ALA A 81 6.10 18.32 -0.72
N ASN A 82 5.40 18.70 0.35
CA ASN A 82 4.13 18.07 0.76
C ASN A 82 4.24 16.55 1.03
N ASN A 83 5.41 16.08 1.47
CA ASN A 83 5.67 14.67 1.78
C ASN A 83 5.38 13.73 0.59
N LEU A 84 5.58 14.23 -0.63
CA LEU A 84 5.25 13.55 -1.87
C LEU A 84 6.30 13.88 -2.94
N PHE A 85 6.68 12.88 -3.72
CA PHE A 85 7.47 13.10 -4.92
C PHE A 85 6.79 12.51 -6.16
N LEU A 86 7.09 13.09 -7.31
CA LEU A 86 6.73 12.59 -8.62
C LEU A 86 7.84 12.90 -9.62
N GLY A 87 8.11 11.97 -10.52
CA GLY A 87 9.12 12.14 -11.57
C GLY A 87 9.14 10.94 -12.50
N TYR A 88 10.23 10.76 -13.23
CA TYR A 88 10.47 9.56 -14.03
C TYR A 88 11.95 9.22 -14.09
N ILE A 89 12.24 7.96 -14.36
CA ILE A 89 13.56 7.49 -14.81
C ILE A 89 13.46 7.05 -16.26
N THR A 90 14.52 7.29 -17.04
CA THR A 90 14.62 6.79 -18.41
C THR A 90 15.58 5.61 -18.47
N GLY A 91 15.17 4.55 -19.17
CA GLY A 91 16.01 3.37 -19.38
C GLY A 91 15.69 2.65 -20.68
N ALA A 92 16.60 1.78 -21.11
CA ALA A 92 16.39 0.90 -22.25
C ALA A 92 15.34 -0.18 -21.95
N GLY A 93 14.79 -0.79 -22.99
CA GLY A 93 13.92 -1.96 -22.85
C GLY A 93 14.56 -3.06 -21.98
N GLY A 94 13.81 -3.57 -21.02
CA GLY A 94 14.30 -4.58 -20.08
C GLY A 94 13.37 -4.83 -18.89
N TRP A 95 13.80 -5.78 -18.04
CA TRP A 95 13.13 -6.24 -16.84
C TRP A 95 14.04 -5.96 -15.64
N TYR A 96 13.55 -5.15 -14.71
CA TYR A 96 14.40 -4.45 -13.75
C TYR A 96 13.94 -4.61 -12.31
N VAL A 97 14.90 -4.51 -11.39
CA VAL A 97 14.71 -3.98 -10.04
C VAL A 97 14.84 -2.46 -10.13
N LEU A 98 13.79 -1.74 -9.72
CA LEU A 98 13.83 -0.30 -9.56
C LEU A 98 14.22 0.03 -8.13
N ASN A 99 15.36 0.70 -7.94
CA ASN A 99 15.78 1.26 -6.67
C ASN A 99 15.48 2.75 -6.63
N VAL A 100 14.97 3.25 -5.51
CA VAL A 100 14.63 4.66 -5.28
C VAL A 100 15.16 5.08 -3.93
N ARG A 101 15.83 6.23 -3.85
CA ARG A 101 16.41 6.73 -2.61
C ARG A 101 16.15 8.21 -2.39
N THR A 102 16.08 8.62 -1.13
CA THR A 102 16.05 10.02 -0.69
C THR A 102 17.44 10.46 -0.26
N VAL A 103 17.79 11.69 -0.57
CA VAL A 103 19.10 12.27 -0.24
C VAL A 103 18.92 13.59 0.50
N VAL A 104 19.69 13.78 1.59
CA VAL A 104 19.77 15.01 2.40
C VAL A 104 21.24 15.28 2.69
N GLY A 105 21.73 16.49 2.39
CA GLY A 105 23.12 16.87 2.63
C GLY A 105 24.13 15.96 1.91
N ASN A 106 23.77 15.46 0.72
CA ASN A 106 24.50 14.42 -0.03
C ASN A 106 24.58 13.03 0.61
N ALA A 107 23.98 12.83 1.79
CA ALA A 107 23.86 11.52 2.41
C ALA A 107 22.54 10.84 2.01
N VAL A 108 22.60 9.57 1.66
CA VAL A 108 21.41 8.73 1.44
C VAL A 108 20.72 8.53 2.79
N GLN A 109 19.46 8.94 2.90
CA GLN A 109 18.68 8.77 4.12
C GLN A 109 17.98 7.41 4.12
N GLU A 110 17.35 7.06 3.00
CA GLU A 110 16.59 5.84 2.87
C GLU A 110 16.55 5.38 1.42
N GLN A 111 16.34 4.08 1.21
CA GLN A 111 16.19 3.46 -0.08
C GLN A 111 15.13 2.37 -0.04
N VAL A 112 14.29 2.32 -1.09
CA VAL A 112 13.32 1.26 -1.31
C VAL A 112 13.46 0.70 -2.72
N SER A 113 12.93 -0.50 -2.94
CA SER A 113 12.93 -1.13 -4.24
C SER A 113 11.56 -1.69 -4.61
N VAL A 114 11.23 -1.63 -5.90
CA VAL A 114 10.11 -2.39 -6.47
C VAL A 114 10.66 -3.30 -7.56
N GLN A 115 10.26 -4.57 -7.49
CA GLN A 115 10.69 -5.57 -8.45
C GLN A 115 9.64 -6.66 -8.68
N PRO A 116 9.60 -7.22 -9.88
CA PRO A 116 10.22 -6.65 -11.08
C PRO A 116 9.39 -5.47 -11.63
N VAL A 117 9.96 -4.63 -12.48
CA VAL A 117 9.28 -3.62 -13.31
C VAL A 117 9.83 -3.66 -14.73
N GLY A 118 9.04 -3.25 -15.72
CA GLY A 118 9.37 -3.44 -17.13
C GLY A 118 9.31 -2.18 -17.98
N ILE A 119 10.27 -2.07 -18.89
CA ILE A 119 10.20 -1.21 -20.08
C ILE A 119 10.15 -2.16 -21.28
N GLY A 120 9.05 -2.20 -22.02
CA GLY A 120 8.83 -3.22 -23.02
C GLY A 120 7.66 -2.93 -23.95
N GLU A 121 6.85 -3.95 -24.23
CA GLU A 121 5.74 -3.85 -25.18
C GLU A 121 4.40 -4.01 -24.48
N VAL A 122 3.44 -3.15 -24.83
CA VAL A 122 2.10 -3.14 -24.27
C VAL A 122 1.08 -3.21 -25.39
N PHE A 123 0.22 -4.23 -25.35
CA PHE A 123 -0.82 -4.44 -26.35
C PHE A 123 -2.20 -4.42 -25.71
N ILE A 124 -3.16 -3.86 -26.45
CA ILE A 124 -4.58 -3.95 -26.14
C ILE A 124 -5.23 -4.81 -27.23
N THR A 125 -6.07 -5.76 -26.88
CA THR A 125 -6.81 -6.56 -27.86
C THR A 125 -8.27 -6.14 -27.89
N ALA A 126 -8.86 -6.07 -29.07
CA ALA A 126 -10.25 -5.72 -29.29
C ALA A 126 -10.88 -6.61 -30.37
N GLY A 127 -12.21 -6.59 -30.49
CA GLY A 127 -12.95 -7.42 -31.42
C GLY A 127 -13.90 -8.37 -30.69
N GLN A 128 -13.97 -9.64 -31.11
CA GLN A 128 -14.95 -10.59 -30.59
C GLN A 128 -14.37 -11.64 -29.61
N SER A 129 -15.11 -12.74 -29.38
CA SER A 129 -14.75 -13.85 -28.48
C SER A 129 -13.34 -14.43 -28.70
N ASN A 130 -12.88 -14.56 -29.95
CA ASN A 130 -11.51 -15.02 -30.24
C ASN A 130 -10.42 -13.99 -29.88
N SER A 131 -10.80 -12.73 -29.67
CA SER A 131 -9.95 -11.71 -29.08
C SER A 131 -9.98 -11.76 -27.55
N ARG A 132 -11.14 -12.12 -26.98
CA ARG A 132 -11.42 -12.20 -25.54
C ARG A 132 -10.74 -13.38 -24.86
N GLY A 133 -11.00 -14.58 -25.35
CA GLY A 133 -10.69 -15.85 -24.68
C GLY A 133 -11.70 -16.26 -23.61
N LEU A 134 -12.08 -17.54 -23.61
CA LEU A 134 -13.32 -18.04 -23.00
C LEU A 134 -13.17 -18.81 -21.67
N GLY A 135 -11.99 -19.35 -21.32
CA GLY A 135 -11.72 -19.87 -19.97
C GLY A 135 -11.13 -21.29 -19.87
N ILE A 136 -11.46 -21.99 -18.79
CA ILE A 136 -10.79 -23.22 -18.26
C ILE A 136 -10.80 -24.41 -19.23
N GLY A 137 -11.67 -24.40 -20.26
CA GLY A 137 -11.75 -25.47 -21.27
C GLY A 137 -10.76 -25.34 -22.43
N ASP A 138 -10.09 -24.20 -22.58
CA ASP A 138 -9.38 -23.84 -23.82
C ASP A 138 -8.01 -24.52 -24.00
N ASN A 139 -7.47 -25.10 -22.92
CA ASN A 139 -6.11 -25.65 -22.85
C ASN A 139 -5.03 -24.64 -23.32
N ASP A 140 -5.23 -23.37 -23.02
CA ASP A 140 -4.23 -22.31 -23.17
C ASP A 140 -2.94 -22.68 -22.44
N LEU A 141 -1.78 -22.37 -23.05
CA LEU A 141 -0.49 -22.73 -22.48
C LEU A 141 0.10 -21.64 -21.57
N GLY A 142 -0.34 -20.38 -21.73
CA GLY A 142 0.20 -19.23 -21.02
C GLY A 142 1.65 -18.91 -21.38
N THR A 143 2.27 -18.04 -20.57
CA THR A 143 3.70 -17.72 -20.68
C THR A 143 4.57 -18.74 -19.95
N ASN A 144 5.72 -19.05 -20.55
CA ASN A 144 6.81 -19.83 -19.97
C ASN A 144 7.99 -18.95 -19.51
N THR A 145 8.00 -17.63 -19.80
CA THR A 145 9.16 -16.75 -19.56
C THR A 145 9.06 -15.88 -18.30
N ASP A 146 7.95 -15.92 -17.56
CA ASP A 146 7.58 -15.00 -16.46
C ASP A 146 7.59 -13.49 -16.84
N ARG A 147 7.79 -13.14 -18.12
CA ARG A 147 7.92 -11.74 -18.57
C ARG A 147 6.71 -11.24 -19.35
N VAL A 148 5.65 -12.04 -19.43
CA VAL A 148 4.36 -11.66 -20.00
C VAL A 148 3.39 -11.41 -18.85
N ASN A 149 2.76 -10.23 -18.86
CA ASN A 149 2.02 -9.70 -17.73
C ASN A 149 0.58 -9.34 -18.11
N ALA A 150 -0.30 -9.48 -17.13
CA ALA A 150 -1.70 -9.08 -17.23
C ALA A 150 -2.21 -8.64 -15.86
N ILE A 151 -3.33 -7.92 -15.83
CA ILE A 151 -4.10 -7.72 -14.61
C ILE A 151 -5.00 -8.94 -14.42
N ASP A 152 -4.78 -9.68 -13.33
CA ASP A 152 -5.48 -10.94 -13.03
C ASP A 152 -6.85 -10.69 -12.41
N SER A 153 -7.76 -10.17 -13.21
CA SER A 153 -9.14 -9.87 -12.84
C SER A 153 -10.01 -9.79 -14.10
N ILE A 154 -11.33 -9.71 -13.91
CA ILE A 154 -12.31 -9.47 -14.98
C ILE A 154 -13.31 -8.39 -14.54
N ASN A 155 -13.96 -7.76 -15.51
CA ASN A 155 -14.99 -6.74 -15.31
C ASN A 155 -16.38 -7.22 -15.77
N HIS A 156 -16.51 -8.49 -16.12
CA HIS A 156 -17.76 -9.07 -16.60
C HIS A 156 -18.30 -10.15 -15.68
N TYR A 157 -19.60 -10.40 -15.82
CA TYR A 157 -20.31 -11.46 -15.13
C TYR A 157 -21.53 -11.91 -15.94
N TYR A 158 -22.05 -13.10 -15.60
CA TYR A 158 -23.30 -13.62 -16.13
C TYR A 158 -24.36 -13.62 -15.02
N PRO A 159 -25.53 -13.00 -15.23
CA PRO A 159 -26.61 -13.00 -14.24
C PRO A 159 -27.16 -14.41 -14.02
N GLN A 160 -27.62 -14.69 -12.79
CA GLN A 160 -28.22 -15.99 -12.45
C GLN A 160 -29.63 -16.13 -13.06
N PRO A 161 -30.09 -17.36 -13.38
CA PRO A 161 -31.45 -17.60 -13.89
C PRO A 161 -32.53 -16.98 -12.98
N PRO A 162 -33.68 -16.49 -13.51
CA PRO A 162 -34.22 -16.68 -14.87
C PRO A 162 -33.80 -15.60 -15.90
N ALA A 163 -32.88 -14.69 -15.56
CA ALA A 163 -32.37 -13.70 -16.51
C ALA A 163 -31.68 -14.40 -17.69
N ALA A 164 -31.87 -13.88 -18.92
CA ALA A 164 -31.20 -14.39 -20.12
C ALA A 164 -29.66 -14.38 -19.92
N PRO A 165 -28.90 -15.25 -20.61
CA PRO A 165 -27.44 -15.40 -20.43
C PRO A 165 -26.64 -14.24 -21.05
N ALA A 166 -27.10 -13.00 -20.87
CA ALA A 166 -26.43 -11.82 -21.40
C ALA A 166 -25.16 -11.56 -20.58
N LEU A 167 -24.02 -11.48 -21.28
CA LEU A 167 -22.76 -11.01 -20.73
C LEU A 167 -22.91 -9.54 -20.32
N LEU A 168 -22.68 -9.24 -19.04
CA LEU A 168 -22.72 -7.89 -18.49
C LEU A 168 -21.32 -7.46 -18.05
N SER A 169 -21.02 -6.17 -18.16
CA SER A 169 -19.77 -5.58 -17.67
C SER A 169 -20.05 -4.21 -17.08
N SER A 170 -19.38 -3.86 -15.98
CA SER A 170 -19.52 -2.52 -15.41
C SER A 170 -19.02 -1.48 -16.43
N GLY A 171 -19.68 -0.33 -16.51
CA GLY A 171 -19.19 0.84 -17.24
C GLY A 171 -18.16 1.65 -16.47
N ASP A 172 -17.79 1.16 -15.28
CA ASP A 172 -17.09 1.92 -14.27
C ASP A 172 -15.65 2.23 -14.67
N PRO A 173 -15.08 3.34 -14.15
CA PRO A 173 -13.66 3.61 -14.16
C PRO A 173 -12.83 2.39 -13.77
N SER A 174 -11.73 2.14 -14.50
CA SER A 174 -10.90 0.98 -14.21
C SER A 174 -10.23 1.08 -12.83
N PRO A 175 -10.09 -0.05 -12.12
CA PRO A 175 -9.48 -0.09 -10.80
C PRO A 175 -7.97 0.20 -10.85
N VAL A 176 -7.36 0.36 -9.68
CA VAL A 176 -5.90 0.38 -9.56
C VAL A 176 -5.36 -1.00 -9.97
N PRO A 177 -4.40 -1.09 -10.92
CA PRO A 177 -4.03 -2.38 -11.50
C PRO A 177 -3.19 -3.24 -10.55
N ARG A 178 -3.35 -4.56 -10.67
CA ARG A 178 -2.56 -5.57 -9.96
C ARG A 178 -2.03 -6.59 -10.95
N PHE A 179 -0.79 -6.41 -11.37
CA PHE A 179 -0.19 -7.24 -12.40
C PHE A 179 0.29 -8.60 -11.87
N LYS A 180 0.15 -9.63 -12.70
CA LYS A 180 0.63 -10.99 -12.49
C LYS A 180 1.21 -11.54 -13.79
N ALA A 181 2.01 -12.59 -13.67
CA ALA A 181 2.45 -13.38 -14.81
C ALA A 181 1.25 -14.01 -15.52
N LEU A 182 1.23 -13.94 -16.85
CA LEU A 182 0.15 -14.46 -17.69
C LEU A 182 0.29 -15.99 -17.90
N THR A 183 0.27 -16.74 -16.80
CA THR A 183 0.31 -18.22 -16.82
C THR A 183 -0.94 -18.80 -17.47
N ALA A 184 -0.95 -20.10 -17.78
CA ALA A 184 -2.17 -20.77 -18.24
C ALA A 184 -3.34 -20.54 -17.27
N THR A 185 -4.57 -20.49 -17.80
CA THR A 185 -5.85 -20.16 -17.14
C THR A 185 -5.91 -18.81 -16.42
N ARG A 186 -4.86 -17.99 -16.51
CA ARG A 186 -4.83 -16.67 -15.87
C ARG A 186 -5.74 -15.70 -16.60
N ARG A 187 -6.49 -14.88 -15.87
CA ARG A 187 -7.38 -13.88 -16.45
C ARG A 187 -6.59 -12.68 -17.01
N ILE A 188 -7.19 -11.98 -17.98
CA ILE A 188 -6.68 -10.71 -18.50
C ILE A 188 -7.80 -9.69 -18.46
N PHE A 189 -7.64 -8.69 -17.59
CA PHE A 189 -8.62 -7.63 -17.47
C PHE A 189 -8.77 -6.82 -18.78
N PRO A 190 -9.99 -6.32 -19.09
CA PRO A 190 -11.25 -6.56 -18.39
C PRO A 190 -11.97 -7.86 -18.74
N MET A 191 -11.70 -8.52 -19.88
CA MET A 191 -12.66 -9.50 -20.41
C MET A 191 -12.18 -10.96 -20.51
N ALA A 192 -10.88 -11.23 -20.48
CA ALA A 192 -10.38 -12.58 -20.74
C ALA A 192 -10.48 -13.48 -19.51
N GLU A 193 -11.07 -14.66 -19.71
CA GLU A 193 -11.19 -15.69 -18.65
C GLU A 193 -9.98 -16.63 -18.59
N SER A 194 -9.08 -16.58 -19.57
CA SER A 194 -7.84 -17.36 -19.64
C SER A 194 -6.74 -16.58 -20.36
N SER A 195 -5.53 -17.16 -20.41
CA SER A 195 -4.41 -16.53 -21.13
C SER A 195 -4.55 -16.64 -22.65
N TRP A 196 -5.48 -17.48 -23.11
CA TRP A 196 -5.80 -17.72 -24.51
C TRP A 196 -4.51 -17.97 -25.32
N GLY A 197 -4.42 -17.45 -26.55
CA GLY A 197 -3.16 -17.40 -27.30
C GLY A 197 -2.24 -16.22 -26.94
N TRP A 198 -2.65 -15.33 -26.03
CA TRP A 198 -1.92 -14.11 -25.70
C TRP A 198 -0.68 -14.36 -24.85
N GLY A 199 -0.74 -15.35 -23.94
CA GLY A 199 0.42 -15.80 -23.17
C GLY A 199 1.57 -16.28 -24.05
N GLU A 200 1.29 -17.21 -24.97
CA GLU A 200 2.29 -17.72 -25.92
C GLU A 200 2.76 -16.64 -26.89
N LEU A 201 1.88 -15.76 -27.39
CA LEU A 201 2.28 -14.63 -28.22
C LEU A 201 3.29 -13.75 -27.49
N GLY A 202 3.06 -13.49 -26.20
CA GLY A 202 4.00 -12.77 -25.35
C GLY A 202 5.38 -13.42 -25.32
N ASP A 203 5.47 -14.76 -25.21
CA ASP A 203 6.75 -15.45 -25.22
C ASP A 203 7.51 -15.30 -26.54
N TYR A 204 6.81 -15.30 -27.68
CA TYR A 204 7.46 -15.01 -28.97
C TYR A 204 8.10 -13.60 -28.98
N ILE A 205 7.38 -12.60 -28.46
CA ILE A 205 7.86 -11.21 -28.42
C ILE A 205 9.00 -11.07 -27.41
N VAL A 206 8.87 -11.67 -26.23
CA VAL A 206 9.91 -11.73 -25.20
C VAL A 206 11.18 -12.38 -25.76
N ASN A 207 11.04 -13.50 -26.47
CA ASN A 207 12.19 -14.20 -27.07
C ASN A 207 12.87 -13.37 -28.17
N ARG A 208 12.07 -12.70 -29.02
CA ARG A 208 12.61 -11.92 -30.16
C ARG A 208 13.26 -10.61 -29.74
N TYR A 209 12.68 -9.89 -28.79
CA TYR A 209 13.10 -8.53 -28.44
C TYR A 209 13.70 -8.42 -27.04
N ASN A 210 13.68 -9.50 -26.26
CA ASN A 210 14.23 -9.55 -24.91
C ASN A 210 13.70 -8.45 -23.97
N VAL A 211 12.43 -8.09 -24.14
CA VAL A 211 11.72 -7.12 -23.30
C VAL A 211 10.45 -7.76 -22.73
N PRO A 212 9.98 -7.31 -21.54
CA PRO A 212 8.72 -7.75 -20.99
C PRO A 212 7.53 -7.29 -21.83
N VAL A 213 6.41 -8.00 -21.70
CA VAL A 213 5.17 -7.73 -22.44
C VAL A 213 4.01 -7.60 -21.47
N ALA A 214 3.06 -6.71 -21.76
CA ALA A 214 1.76 -6.66 -21.07
C ALA A 214 0.59 -6.69 -22.06
N PHE A 215 -0.48 -7.38 -21.68
CA PHE A 215 -1.74 -7.44 -22.43
C PHE A 215 -2.91 -6.89 -21.61
N PHE A 216 -3.79 -6.18 -22.30
CA PHE A 216 -5.15 -5.86 -21.85
C PHE A 216 -6.14 -6.37 -22.89
N VAL A 217 -7.27 -6.95 -22.47
CA VAL A 217 -8.18 -7.64 -23.39
C VAL A 217 -9.60 -7.11 -23.28
N THR A 218 -10.10 -6.54 -24.37
CA THR A 218 -11.43 -5.91 -24.45
C THR A 218 -12.33 -6.55 -25.51
N GLY A 219 -11.99 -7.75 -25.99
CA GLY A 219 -12.85 -8.51 -26.88
C GLY A 219 -14.20 -8.85 -26.24
N TRP A 220 -15.25 -8.97 -27.06
CA TRP A 220 -16.62 -9.17 -26.60
C TRP A 220 -17.36 -10.27 -27.35
N ASP A 221 -18.06 -11.14 -26.64
CA ASP A 221 -18.65 -12.33 -27.25
C ASP A 221 -19.77 -12.00 -28.23
N GLY A 222 -19.72 -12.62 -29.40
CA GLY A 222 -20.72 -12.47 -30.46
C GLY A 222 -20.85 -11.06 -31.03
N SER A 223 -19.90 -10.15 -30.78
CA SER A 223 -19.98 -8.78 -31.27
C SER A 223 -19.69 -8.67 -32.77
N THR A 224 -20.54 -7.95 -33.50
CA THR A 224 -20.31 -7.52 -34.88
C THR A 224 -19.65 -6.15 -34.93
N ILE A 225 -19.17 -5.72 -36.09
CA ILE A 225 -18.64 -4.36 -36.29
C ILE A 225 -19.70 -3.29 -36.04
N ASP A 226 -20.96 -3.57 -36.32
CA ASP A 226 -22.10 -2.70 -36.01
C ASP A 226 -22.18 -2.42 -34.51
N ASN A 227 -22.08 -3.47 -33.69
CA ASN A 227 -22.13 -3.32 -32.23
C ASN A 227 -21.01 -2.39 -31.74
N TRP A 228 -19.78 -2.57 -32.25
CA TRP A 228 -18.63 -1.74 -31.91
C TRP A 228 -18.82 -0.29 -32.35
N GLN A 229 -19.26 -0.04 -33.59
CA GLN A 229 -19.47 1.32 -34.10
C GLN A 229 -20.60 2.04 -33.37
N LYS A 230 -21.74 1.39 -33.14
CA LYS A 230 -22.88 1.98 -32.43
C LYS A 230 -22.49 2.41 -31.02
N THR A 231 -21.86 1.50 -30.28
CA THR A 231 -21.50 1.78 -28.87
C THR A 231 -20.37 2.80 -28.75
N ALA A 232 -19.46 2.86 -29.73
CA ALA A 232 -18.48 3.95 -29.84
C ALA A 232 -19.12 5.34 -29.99
N ASN A 233 -20.28 5.39 -30.64
CA ASN A 233 -21.07 6.59 -30.87
C ASN A 233 -22.21 6.80 -29.86
N GLY A 234 -22.21 6.06 -28.74
CA GLY A 234 -23.21 6.23 -27.68
C GLY A 234 -24.58 5.62 -27.98
N ILE A 235 -24.66 4.77 -29.00
CA ILE A 235 -25.90 4.06 -29.38
C ILE A 235 -25.85 2.66 -28.73
N PRO A 236 -26.80 2.32 -27.85
CA PRO A 236 -26.88 0.99 -27.25
C PRO A 236 -27.10 -0.10 -28.30
N THR A 237 -26.65 -1.32 -28.00
CA THR A 237 -26.75 -2.47 -28.90
C THR A 237 -26.89 -3.77 -28.11
N CYS A 238 -27.17 -4.90 -28.75
CA CYS A 238 -27.36 -6.21 -28.12
C CYS A 238 -26.59 -7.30 -28.88
N ASN A 239 -26.56 -8.50 -28.30
CA ASN A 239 -25.99 -9.66 -28.98
C ASN A 239 -26.82 -10.02 -30.22
N ALA A 240 -26.19 -10.00 -31.40
CA ALA A 240 -26.86 -10.25 -32.67
C ALA A 240 -27.43 -11.68 -32.83
N TYR A 241 -26.97 -12.65 -32.03
CA TYR A 241 -27.46 -14.04 -32.07
C TYR A 241 -28.75 -14.28 -31.27
N TYR A 242 -29.03 -13.49 -30.24
CA TYR A 242 -30.17 -13.75 -29.33
C TYR A 242 -30.66 -12.47 -28.64
N CYS A 243 -30.81 -11.39 -29.40
CA CYS A 243 -31.32 -10.10 -28.92
C CYS A 243 -32.80 -10.20 -28.45
N THR A 244 -33.03 -10.82 -27.29
CA THR A 244 -34.36 -11.13 -26.75
C THR A 244 -34.64 -10.43 -25.41
N ALA A 245 -33.61 -9.87 -24.76
CA ALA A 245 -33.69 -9.35 -23.38
C ALA A 245 -33.21 -7.89 -23.20
N GLY A 246 -33.11 -7.11 -24.28
CA GLY A 246 -32.67 -5.71 -24.25
C GLY A 246 -31.20 -5.51 -24.67
N ASN A 247 -30.79 -4.24 -24.71
CA ASN A 247 -29.41 -3.85 -25.07
C ASN A 247 -28.43 -4.19 -23.96
N TRP A 248 -27.18 -4.48 -24.32
CA TRP A 248 -26.06 -4.52 -23.39
C TRP A 248 -25.96 -3.19 -22.65
N GLU A 249 -25.86 -3.28 -21.33
CA GLU A 249 -25.69 -2.12 -20.47
C GLU A 249 -24.37 -1.39 -20.75
N ASN A 250 -24.27 -0.15 -20.27
CA ASN A 250 -23.01 0.61 -20.23
C ASN A 250 -22.32 0.81 -21.59
N LEU A 251 -23.06 0.75 -22.69
CA LEU A 251 -22.53 0.93 -24.06
C LEU A 251 -21.39 -0.06 -24.35
N GLN A 252 -21.55 -1.31 -23.95
CA GLN A 252 -20.61 -2.37 -24.31
C GLN A 252 -20.83 -2.77 -25.78
N PRO A 253 -19.76 -3.12 -26.53
CA PRO A 253 -18.40 -3.44 -26.04
C PRO A 253 -17.41 -2.27 -25.95
N TYR A 254 -17.69 -1.13 -26.59
CA TYR A 254 -16.69 -0.08 -26.76
C TYR A 254 -16.22 0.56 -25.44
N THR A 255 -17.10 0.64 -24.43
CA THR A 255 -16.75 1.24 -23.12
C THR A 255 -15.51 0.60 -22.47
N ASN A 256 -15.34 -0.72 -22.59
CA ASN A 256 -14.17 -1.39 -22.05
C ASN A 256 -12.86 -0.99 -22.76
N LEU A 257 -12.87 -0.87 -24.09
CA LEU A 257 -11.72 -0.36 -24.85
C LEU A 257 -11.36 1.06 -24.44
N LYS A 258 -12.36 1.94 -24.36
CA LYS A 258 -12.19 3.33 -23.92
C LYS A 258 -11.60 3.41 -22.51
N ASN A 259 -12.10 2.61 -21.56
CA ASN A 259 -11.61 2.63 -20.19
C ASN A 259 -10.18 2.09 -20.08
N VAL A 260 -9.84 0.99 -20.76
CA VAL A 260 -8.46 0.47 -20.79
C VAL A 260 -7.48 1.51 -21.32
N LEU A 261 -7.83 2.21 -22.41
CA LEU A 261 -6.98 3.27 -22.96
C LEU A 261 -6.79 4.43 -21.96
N ARG A 262 -7.89 4.92 -21.38
CA ARG A 262 -7.86 6.06 -20.46
C ARG A 262 -7.12 5.77 -19.15
N TYR A 263 -7.22 4.56 -18.61
CA TYR A 263 -6.71 4.24 -17.28
C TYR A 263 -5.41 3.44 -17.27
N TYR A 264 -5.18 2.61 -18.28
CA TYR A 264 -3.97 1.80 -18.36
C TYR A 264 -3.09 2.27 -19.51
N GLY A 265 -3.65 2.44 -20.71
CA GLY A 265 -2.91 2.93 -21.87
C GLY A 265 -2.28 4.31 -21.66
N SER A 266 -2.91 5.20 -20.89
CA SER A 266 -2.33 6.52 -20.56
C SER A 266 -1.14 6.45 -19.60
N VAL A 267 -1.08 5.42 -18.75
CA VAL A 267 -0.04 5.23 -17.73
C VAL A 267 1.08 4.33 -18.22
N SER A 268 0.75 3.25 -18.93
CA SER A 268 1.72 2.32 -19.49
C SER A 268 2.17 2.71 -20.88
N GLY A 269 1.37 3.44 -21.66
CA GLY A 269 1.56 3.54 -23.11
C GLY A 269 1.05 2.28 -23.82
N VAL A 270 1.06 2.30 -25.15
CA VAL A 270 0.50 1.25 -26.01
C VAL A 270 1.29 1.15 -27.31
N ARG A 271 1.73 -0.06 -27.68
CA ARG A 271 2.32 -0.35 -29.01
C ARG A 271 1.26 -0.33 -30.09
N ALA A 272 0.20 -1.10 -29.91
CA ALA A 272 -0.90 -1.20 -30.86
C ALA A 272 -2.16 -1.82 -30.22
N ILE A 273 -3.29 -1.56 -30.88
CA ILE A 273 -4.52 -2.32 -30.68
C ILE A 273 -4.55 -3.49 -31.69
N LEU A 274 -4.71 -4.71 -31.17
CA LEU A 274 -4.80 -5.94 -31.96
C LEU A 274 -6.29 -6.30 -32.17
N TRP A 275 -6.78 -6.17 -33.39
CA TRP A 275 -8.18 -6.38 -33.74
C TRP A 275 -8.40 -7.79 -34.31
N GLN A 276 -9.17 -8.62 -33.60
CA GLN A 276 -9.63 -9.95 -34.03
C GLN A 276 -11.16 -9.99 -34.03
N GLN A 277 -11.76 -9.74 -35.18
CA GLN A 277 -13.21 -9.83 -35.39
C GLN A 277 -13.53 -9.99 -36.86
N GLY A 278 -14.61 -10.70 -37.14
CA GLY A 278 -15.20 -10.83 -38.48
C GLY A 278 -16.00 -12.12 -38.64
N GLU A 279 -15.82 -13.09 -37.73
CA GLU A 279 -16.51 -14.36 -37.78
C GLU A 279 -18.03 -14.22 -37.60
N ALA A 280 -18.50 -13.26 -36.79
CA ALA A 280 -19.93 -13.00 -36.59
C ALA A 280 -20.62 -12.34 -37.80
N GLU A 281 -19.88 -11.68 -38.69
CA GLU A 281 -20.46 -10.89 -39.79
C GLU A 281 -21.23 -11.78 -40.79
N ALA A 282 -20.75 -13.00 -41.00
CA ALA A 282 -21.35 -13.93 -41.93
C ALA A 282 -22.64 -14.59 -41.42
N ASP A 283 -22.80 -14.64 -40.10
CA ASP A 283 -23.89 -15.39 -39.45
C ASP A 283 -25.10 -14.51 -39.18
N VAL A 284 -24.86 -13.30 -38.67
CA VAL A 284 -25.90 -12.47 -38.07
C VAL A 284 -25.95 -11.04 -38.63
N ALA A 285 -25.02 -10.67 -39.52
CA ALA A 285 -24.94 -9.33 -40.10
C ALA A 285 -24.51 -9.34 -41.59
N SER A 286 -24.92 -10.36 -42.35
CA SER A 286 -24.41 -10.54 -43.72
C SER A 286 -24.75 -9.38 -44.67
N SER A 287 -25.86 -8.67 -44.42
CA SER A 287 -26.25 -7.46 -45.16
C SER A 287 -25.31 -6.28 -44.93
N ASP A 288 -24.60 -6.27 -43.81
CA ASP A 288 -23.81 -5.14 -43.34
C ASP A 288 -22.34 -5.24 -43.78
N ILE A 289 -21.92 -6.40 -44.30
CA ILE A 289 -20.57 -6.66 -44.80
C ILE A 289 -20.06 -5.52 -45.72
N PRO A 290 -20.82 -4.99 -46.69
CA PRO A 290 -20.34 -3.90 -47.55
C PRO A 290 -19.93 -2.63 -46.79
N THR A 291 -20.46 -2.42 -45.58
CA THR A 291 -20.20 -1.24 -44.74
C THR A 291 -19.10 -1.48 -43.68
N TYR A 292 -18.59 -2.72 -43.57
CA TYR A 292 -17.64 -3.11 -42.53
C TYR A 292 -16.41 -2.19 -42.45
N ALA A 293 -15.81 -1.87 -43.61
CA ALA A 293 -14.60 -1.06 -43.63
C ALA A 293 -14.82 0.36 -43.11
N ASP A 294 -15.93 1.00 -43.48
CA ASP A 294 -16.29 2.33 -42.99
C ASP A 294 -16.53 2.30 -41.48
N ARG A 295 -17.30 1.32 -40.99
CA ARG A 295 -17.59 1.18 -39.56
C ARG A 295 -16.34 0.92 -38.73
N LEU A 296 -15.39 0.12 -39.22
CA LEU A 296 -14.12 -0.11 -38.53
C LEU A 296 -13.22 1.13 -38.55
N ARG A 297 -13.18 1.88 -39.66
CA ARG A 297 -12.48 3.17 -39.69
C ARG A 297 -13.06 4.14 -38.66
N ASP A 298 -14.37 4.20 -38.50
CA ASP A 298 -15.03 5.04 -37.49
C ASP A 298 -14.64 4.63 -36.07
N VAL A 299 -14.66 3.33 -35.74
CA VAL A 299 -14.23 2.82 -34.44
C VAL A 299 -12.77 3.20 -34.15
N ILE A 300 -11.89 3.06 -35.14
CA ILE A 300 -10.48 3.44 -35.03
C ILE A 300 -10.33 4.93 -34.75
N GLN A 301 -11.02 5.78 -35.51
CA GLN A 301 -10.99 7.23 -35.33
C GLN A 301 -11.55 7.64 -33.97
N LYS A 302 -12.69 7.07 -33.57
CA LYS A 302 -13.33 7.34 -32.28
C LYS A 302 -12.42 6.93 -31.11
N THR A 303 -11.72 5.81 -31.26
CA THR A 303 -10.71 5.37 -30.29
C THR A 303 -9.59 6.39 -30.12
N ARG A 304 -9.06 6.91 -31.23
CA ARG A 304 -8.01 7.94 -31.22
C ARG A 304 -8.51 9.24 -30.57
N GLN A 305 -9.73 9.67 -30.90
CA GLN A 305 -10.36 10.84 -30.28
C GLN A 305 -10.50 10.67 -28.76
N ASP A 306 -11.04 9.53 -28.31
CA ASP A 306 -11.26 9.25 -26.88
C ASP A 306 -9.97 9.00 -26.10
N PHE A 307 -8.86 8.74 -26.82
CA PHE A 307 -7.51 8.63 -26.29
C PHE A 307 -6.66 9.90 -26.58
N GLY A 308 -7.29 11.08 -26.46
CA GLY A 308 -6.58 12.36 -26.49
C GLY A 308 -6.03 12.76 -27.87
N GLY A 309 -6.61 12.23 -28.95
CA GLY A 309 -6.16 12.47 -30.32
C GLY A 309 -4.90 11.69 -30.70
N GLN A 310 -4.43 10.77 -29.85
CA GLN A 310 -3.23 9.98 -30.11
C GLN A 310 -3.43 9.06 -31.31
N ASN A 311 -2.52 9.11 -32.29
CA ASN A 311 -2.57 8.25 -33.47
C ASN A 311 -2.10 6.83 -33.13
N VAL A 312 -2.83 6.12 -32.27
CA VAL A 312 -2.47 4.75 -31.86
C VAL A 312 -2.48 3.79 -33.07
N PRO A 313 -1.44 2.95 -33.24
CA PRO A 313 -1.41 1.92 -34.27
C PRO A 313 -2.48 0.86 -34.06
N TRP A 314 -3.06 0.38 -35.15
CA TRP A 314 -3.96 -0.78 -35.15
C TRP A 314 -3.40 -1.89 -36.02
N MET A 315 -3.56 -3.13 -35.60
CA MET A 315 -3.29 -4.30 -36.43
C MET A 315 -4.59 -5.08 -36.63
N VAL A 316 -5.05 -5.18 -37.88
CA VAL A 316 -6.34 -5.78 -38.22
C VAL A 316 -6.13 -7.20 -38.74
N ALA A 317 -6.61 -8.19 -38.00
CA ALA A 317 -6.61 -9.57 -38.46
C ALA A 317 -7.60 -9.75 -39.62
N ARG A 318 -7.26 -10.68 -40.51
CA ARG A 318 -8.12 -11.17 -41.57
C ARG A 318 -8.77 -12.47 -41.08
N ALA A 319 -10.05 -12.40 -40.72
CA ALA A 319 -10.78 -13.51 -40.10
C ALA A 319 -12.27 -13.43 -40.42
N SER A 320 -12.85 -14.54 -40.86
CA SER A 320 -14.26 -14.68 -41.23
C SER A 320 -14.82 -16.08 -40.99
N PHE A 321 -13.99 -17.06 -40.62
CA PHE A 321 -14.42 -18.44 -40.41
C PHE A 321 -15.35 -18.56 -39.19
N ASN A 322 -16.61 -18.91 -39.43
CA ASN A 322 -17.65 -19.01 -38.40
C ASN A 322 -17.74 -20.39 -37.72
N GLY A 323 -16.77 -21.28 -37.95
CA GLY A 323 -16.79 -22.67 -37.50
C GLY A 323 -17.18 -23.68 -38.58
N THR A 324 -17.81 -23.24 -39.68
CA THR A 324 -18.23 -24.12 -40.79
C THR A 324 -17.75 -23.63 -42.16
N LYS A 325 -17.72 -22.31 -42.39
CA LYS A 325 -17.34 -21.70 -43.66
C LYS A 325 -16.58 -20.39 -43.43
N THR A 326 -15.74 -20.04 -44.39
CA THR A 326 -15.11 -18.71 -44.51
C THR A 326 -15.97 -17.81 -45.38
N THR A 327 -15.94 -16.50 -45.12
CA THR A 327 -16.65 -15.48 -45.91
C THR A 327 -15.65 -14.47 -46.48
N PRO A 328 -15.12 -14.70 -47.70
CA PRO A 328 -14.09 -13.85 -48.29
C PRO A 328 -14.47 -12.37 -48.42
N ALA A 329 -15.77 -12.05 -48.53
CA ALA A 329 -16.24 -10.67 -48.58
C ALA A 329 -15.91 -9.87 -47.30
N VAL A 330 -15.92 -10.51 -46.12
CA VAL A 330 -15.50 -9.89 -44.86
C VAL A 330 -14.00 -9.62 -44.88
N VAL A 331 -13.21 -10.59 -45.35
CA VAL A 331 -11.75 -10.46 -45.49
C VAL A 331 -11.38 -9.30 -46.43
N ALA A 332 -12.08 -9.17 -47.56
CA ALA A 332 -11.86 -8.07 -48.49
C ALA A 332 -12.11 -6.69 -47.84
N GLN A 333 -13.08 -6.59 -46.92
CA GLN A 333 -13.34 -5.35 -46.19
C GLN A 333 -12.29 -5.07 -45.11
N GLN A 334 -11.80 -6.09 -44.41
CA GLN A 334 -10.66 -5.96 -43.50
C GLN A 334 -9.41 -5.48 -44.26
N GLU A 335 -9.15 -6.03 -45.44
CA GLU A 335 -8.06 -5.61 -46.32
C GLU A 335 -8.24 -4.17 -46.84
N ASN A 336 -9.48 -3.73 -47.10
CA ASN A 336 -9.77 -2.34 -47.47
C ASN A 336 -9.37 -1.36 -46.35
N VAL A 337 -9.65 -1.69 -45.07
CA VAL A 337 -9.21 -0.87 -43.94
C VAL A 337 -7.68 -0.82 -43.85
N ILE A 338 -7.01 -1.97 -44.02
CA ILE A 338 -5.54 -2.08 -44.01
C ILE A 338 -4.92 -1.26 -45.15
N ALA A 339 -5.54 -1.26 -46.34
CA ALA A 339 -5.08 -0.52 -47.51
C ALA A 339 -5.34 0.99 -47.42
N THR A 340 -6.00 1.48 -46.37
CA THR A 340 -6.28 2.92 -46.21
C THR A 340 -4.97 3.67 -45.97
N SER A 341 -4.51 4.40 -46.99
CA SER A 341 -3.23 5.13 -46.96
C SER A 341 -3.14 6.11 -45.80
N GLY A 342 -2.00 6.12 -45.10
CA GLY A 342 -1.74 7.04 -43.98
C GLY A 342 -2.59 6.80 -42.73
N PHE A 343 -3.41 5.74 -42.69
CA PHE A 343 -4.38 5.54 -41.61
C PHE A 343 -3.81 4.87 -40.35
N ASN A 344 -2.50 4.57 -40.35
CA ASN A 344 -1.78 3.91 -39.24
C ASN A 344 -2.44 2.58 -38.82
N VAL A 345 -2.79 1.78 -39.83
CA VAL A 345 -3.32 0.42 -39.71
C VAL A 345 -2.36 -0.53 -40.39
N PHE A 346 -2.08 -1.65 -39.73
CA PHE A 346 -1.15 -2.67 -40.17
C PHE A 346 -1.88 -3.98 -40.44
N GLN A 347 -1.35 -4.75 -41.38
CA GLN A 347 -1.89 -6.07 -41.72
C GLN A 347 -1.64 -7.06 -40.58
N GLY A 348 -2.73 -7.56 -40.00
CA GLY A 348 -2.71 -8.65 -39.03
C GLY A 348 -2.72 -10.04 -39.67
N PRO A 349 -2.81 -11.09 -38.83
CA PRO A 349 -2.75 -12.47 -39.29
C PRO A 349 -3.92 -12.84 -40.20
N TYR A 350 -3.74 -13.87 -41.03
CA TYR A 350 -4.85 -14.50 -41.75
C TYR A 350 -5.31 -15.74 -40.99
N ASN A 351 -6.29 -15.56 -40.11
CA ASN A 351 -6.71 -16.58 -39.15
C ASN A 351 -7.76 -17.56 -39.68
N ASP A 352 -8.25 -17.36 -40.91
CA ASP A 352 -9.06 -18.37 -41.62
C ASP A 352 -8.23 -19.58 -42.08
N THR A 353 -6.89 -19.48 -42.04
CA THR A 353 -5.97 -20.62 -42.24
C THR A 353 -6.06 -21.68 -41.13
N ILE A 354 -6.76 -21.38 -40.04
CA ILE A 354 -7.02 -22.28 -38.92
C ILE A 354 -8.52 -22.58 -38.92
N GLN A 355 -8.92 -23.63 -39.64
CA GLN A 355 -10.32 -24.09 -39.70
C GLN A 355 -10.65 -25.14 -38.62
N ASN A 356 -9.68 -25.99 -38.23
CA ASN A 356 -9.84 -26.97 -37.15
C ASN A 356 -9.68 -26.32 -35.76
N ARG A 357 -10.47 -25.28 -35.47
CA ARG A 357 -10.25 -24.41 -34.30
C ARG A 357 -10.43 -25.13 -32.96
N ASN A 358 -11.37 -26.08 -32.86
CA ASN A 358 -11.65 -26.86 -31.65
C ASN A 358 -11.23 -28.32 -31.79
N ALA A 359 -9.94 -28.57 -32.03
CA ALA A 359 -9.38 -29.92 -32.17
C ALA A 359 -10.11 -30.80 -33.21
N GLY A 360 -10.63 -30.19 -34.27
CA GLY A 360 -11.39 -30.86 -35.34
C GLY A 360 -12.92 -30.87 -35.15
N ASN A 361 -13.45 -30.42 -34.01
CA ASN A 361 -14.89 -30.19 -33.84
C ASN A 361 -15.34 -28.89 -34.53
N VAL A 362 -16.61 -28.85 -34.94
CA VAL A 362 -17.25 -27.66 -35.53
C VAL A 362 -17.40 -26.60 -34.43
N ASP A 363 -16.54 -25.59 -34.48
CA ASP A 363 -16.54 -24.47 -33.54
C ASP A 363 -15.83 -23.26 -34.15
N VAL A 364 -16.30 -22.06 -33.82
CA VAL A 364 -15.69 -20.79 -34.21
C VAL A 364 -14.47 -20.44 -33.35
N HIS A 365 -14.36 -21.02 -32.15
CA HIS A 365 -13.36 -20.65 -31.14
C HIS A 365 -12.08 -21.47 -31.22
N PHE A 366 -10.94 -20.79 -31.08
CA PHE A 366 -9.63 -21.44 -31.00
C PHE A 366 -9.46 -22.21 -29.69
N ARG A 367 -8.92 -23.41 -29.77
CA ARG A 367 -8.62 -24.27 -28.63
C ARG A 367 -7.41 -25.14 -28.92
N ASN A 368 -6.67 -25.49 -27.88
CA ASN A 368 -5.71 -26.59 -27.95
C ASN A 368 -6.38 -27.90 -27.50
N VAL A 369 -6.12 -29.03 -28.16
CA VAL A 369 -6.68 -30.33 -27.74
C VAL A 369 -6.26 -30.74 -26.33
N SER A 370 -5.04 -30.35 -25.93
CA SER A 370 -4.46 -30.65 -24.63
C SER A 370 -3.52 -29.52 -24.20
N ARG A 371 -3.12 -29.52 -22.93
CA ARG A 371 -2.04 -28.68 -22.38
C ARG A 371 -0.82 -29.57 -22.11
N PRO A 372 0.11 -29.74 -23.07
CA PRO A 372 1.25 -30.62 -22.87
C PRO A 372 2.13 -30.17 -21.71
N SER A 373 2.64 -31.14 -20.94
CA SER A 373 3.64 -30.93 -19.89
C SER A 373 4.86 -31.81 -20.20
N PRO A 374 6.06 -31.23 -20.41
CA PRO A 374 6.38 -29.80 -20.31
C PRO A 374 5.78 -28.96 -21.45
N HIS A 375 5.70 -27.64 -21.22
CA HIS A 375 5.27 -26.66 -22.22
C HIS A 375 6.09 -26.82 -23.53
N PRO A 376 5.50 -26.99 -24.72
CA PRO A 376 6.22 -27.28 -25.97
C PRO A 376 7.18 -26.20 -26.48
N GLN A 377 7.09 -24.97 -25.95
CA GLN A 377 7.97 -23.82 -26.24
C GLN A 377 8.12 -23.54 -27.74
N TYR A 378 7.00 -23.48 -28.48
CA TYR A 378 6.99 -23.21 -29.92
C TYR A 378 7.65 -21.89 -30.34
N TYR A 379 7.87 -20.98 -29.40
CA TYR A 379 8.58 -19.72 -29.62
C TYR A 379 10.10 -19.87 -29.82
N LEU A 380 10.68 -21.02 -29.44
CA LEU A 380 12.12 -21.30 -29.61
C LEU A 380 12.47 -22.00 -30.91
N ASN A 381 11.49 -22.60 -31.60
CA ASN A 381 11.77 -23.42 -32.78
C ASN A 381 10.69 -23.28 -33.86
N ASN A 382 11.10 -23.40 -35.12
CA ASN A 382 10.20 -23.26 -36.27
C ASN A 382 9.47 -24.56 -36.65
N ARG A 383 9.38 -25.53 -35.72
CA ARG A 383 8.69 -26.80 -36.01
C ARG A 383 7.20 -26.53 -36.28
N PRO A 384 6.55 -27.26 -37.20
CA PRO A 384 5.11 -27.15 -37.40
C PRO A 384 4.36 -27.34 -36.08
N ILE A 385 3.39 -26.47 -35.80
CA ILE A 385 2.49 -26.65 -34.66
C ILE A 385 1.41 -27.64 -35.09
N PRO A 386 1.10 -28.68 -34.28
CA PRO A 386 0.03 -29.63 -34.56
C PRO A 386 -1.30 -28.95 -34.92
N VAL A 387 -2.05 -29.55 -35.84
CA VAL A 387 -3.29 -28.97 -36.40
C VAL A 387 -4.37 -28.73 -35.34
N ASP A 388 -4.36 -29.54 -34.29
CA ASP A 388 -5.25 -29.58 -33.14
C ASP A 388 -4.80 -28.65 -31.98
N MET A 389 -3.70 -27.92 -32.15
CA MET A 389 -3.21 -26.88 -31.24
C MET A 389 -3.59 -25.49 -31.77
N GLY A 390 -4.89 -25.22 -31.86
CA GLY A 390 -5.46 -24.03 -32.49
C GLY A 390 -5.00 -22.71 -31.87
N LEU A 391 -4.87 -22.63 -30.54
CA LEU A 391 -4.40 -21.42 -29.84
C LEU A 391 -2.91 -21.17 -30.08
N SER A 392 -2.09 -22.22 -30.07
CA SER A 392 -0.66 -22.08 -30.37
C SER A 392 -0.44 -21.63 -31.83
N ARG A 393 -1.27 -22.13 -32.77
CA ARG A 393 -1.28 -21.66 -34.17
C ARG A 393 -1.74 -20.21 -34.27
N PHE A 394 -2.78 -19.82 -33.52
CA PHE A 394 -3.24 -18.43 -33.43
C PHE A 394 -2.13 -17.49 -32.92
N ALA A 395 -1.45 -17.86 -31.84
CA ALA A 395 -0.31 -17.12 -31.30
C ALA A 395 0.82 -16.97 -32.34
N ARG A 396 1.15 -18.05 -33.05
CA ARG A 396 2.16 -18.01 -34.13
C ARG A 396 1.74 -17.11 -35.29
N ASN A 397 0.48 -17.16 -35.71
CA ASN A 397 -0.03 -16.30 -36.77
C ASN A 397 0.11 -14.82 -36.38
N TRP A 398 -0.29 -14.45 -35.17
CA TRP A 398 -0.09 -13.08 -34.66
C TRP A 398 1.39 -12.68 -34.62
N ASN A 399 2.26 -13.57 -34.14
CA ASN A 399 3.71 -13.33 -34.12
C ASN A 399 4.31 -13.09 -35.52
N ASN A 400 3.79 -13.77 -36.55
CA ASN A 400 4.25 -13.58 -37.93
C ASN A 400 3.86 -12.20 -38.49
N SER A 401 2.74 -11.64 -38.05
CA SER A 401 2.33 -10.26 -38.39
C SER A 401 3.03 -9.22 -37.53
N LEU A 402 3.26 -9.49 -36.25
CA LEU A 402 4.06 -8.69 -35.32
C LEU A 402 5.57 -8.93 -35.57
N ASN A 403 5.99 -8.76 -36.81
CA ASN A 403 7.36 -8.96 -37.28
C ASN A 403 8.21 -7.69 -37.13
N ASN A 404 9.49 -7.79 -37.51
CA ASN A 404 10.43 -6.67 -37.42
C ASN A 404 9.97 -5.43 -38.20
N ALA A 405 9.34 -5.60 -39.38
CA ALA A 405 8.85 -4.47 -40.15
C ALA A 405 7.72 -3.74 -39.40
N PHE A 406 6.82 -4.45 -38.74
CA PHE A 406 5.83 -3.82 -37.87
C PHE A 406 6.49 -3.01 -36.74
N PHE A 407 7.41 -3.61 -35.98
CA PHE A 407 8.04 -2.91 -34.84
C PHE A 407 8.90 -1.71 -35.26
N GLN A 408 9.45 -1.71 -36.48
CA GLN A 408 10.20 -0.58 -37.04
C GLN A 408 9.29 0.56 -37.49
N ASN A 409 8.11 0.26 -38.05
CA ASN A 409 7.25 1.24 -38.68
C ASN A 409 6.11 1.74 -37.78
N ALA A 410 5.64 0.92 -36.83
CA ALA A 410 4.58 1.28 -35.91
C ALA A 410 5.10 2.19 -34.80
N GLN A 411 4.71 3.47 -34.83
CA GLN A 411 5.04 4.44 -33.80
C GLN A 411 4.19 4.17 -32.55
N PRO A 412 4.79 3.70 -31.43
CA PRO A 412 4.06 3.41 -30.21
C PRO A 412 3.68 4.71 -29.51
N ILE A 413 2.64 4.66 -28.68
CA ILE A 413 2.30 5.74 -27.76
C ILE A 413 3.02 5.48 -26.44
N THR A 414 3.92 6.38 -26.04
CA THR A 414 4.57 6.34 -24.73
C THR A 414 3.92 7.34 -23.78
N PRO A 415 3.85 7.07 -22.46
CA PRO A 415 3.32 8.03 -21.50
C PRO A 415 4.14 9.33 -21.51
N THR A 416 3.45 10.48 -21.54
CA THR A 416 4.08 11.81 -21.44
C THR A 416 3.50 12.67 -20.32
N GLN A 417 2.33 12.29 -19.80
CA GLN A 417 1.68 12.90 -18.65
C GLN A 417 1.69 11.94 -17.47
N PHE A 418 1.75 12.50 -16.27
CA PHE A 418 1.63 11.74 -15.04
C PHE A 418 1.05 12.61 -13.94
N ALA A 419 0.34 12.02 -13.00
CA ALA A 419 -0.25 12.74 -11.89
C ALA A 419 -0.23 11.88 -10.62
N VAL A 420 -0.22 12.54 -9.47
CA VAL A 420 -0.34 11.90 -8.16
C VAL A 420 -1.31 12.69 -7.29
N THR A 421 -2.20 11.97 -6.63
CA THR A 421 -3.13 12.52 -5.64
C THR A 421 -2.39 12.71 -4.33
N GLY A 422 -2.55 13.89 -3.72
CA GLY A 422 -1.88 14.26 -2.48
C GLY A 422 -2.34 13.46 -1.27
N ASN A 423 -1.69 13.72 -0.15
CA ASN A 423 -1.99 13.04 1.10
C ASN A 423 -3.29 13.55 1.73
N LEU A 424 -4.03 12.64 2.34
CA LEU A 424 -5.19 12.90 3.19
C LEU A 424 -4.87 12.50 4.63
N ALA A 425 -5.60 13.07 5.57
CA ALA A 425 -5.54 12.65 6.97
C ALA A 425 -5.77 11.13 7.08
N ALA A 426 -5.06 10.47 8.00
CA ALA A 426 -5.17 9.03 8.20
C ALA A 426 -6.58 8.61 8.62
N TYR A 427 -7.32 9.53 9.25
CA TYR A 427 -8.70 9.35 9.67
C TYR A 427 -9.54 10.53 9.19
N VAL A 428 -10.73 10.23 8.69
CA VAL A 428 -11.62 11.22 8.08
C VAL A 428 -13.06 10.94 8.50
N LEU A 429 -13.82 11.99 8.81
CA LEU A 429 -15.24 11.88 9.11
C LEU A 429 -16.09 11.60 7.87
N PRO A 430 -17.11 10.72 7.95
CA PRO A 430 -18.19 10.72 6.97
C PRO A 430 -18.79 12.13 6.82
N GLY A 431 -19.17 12.52 5.60
CA GLY A 431 -19.77 13.84 5.36
C GLY A 431 -18.80 15.03 5.39
N SER A 432 -17.52 14.83 5.70
CA SER A 432 -16.56 15.93 5.74
C SER A 432 -16.20 16.44 4.34
N THR A 433 -15.90 17.74 4.27
CA THR A 433 -15.32 18.36 3.07
C THR A 433 -13.80 18.21 3.11
N LEU A 434 -13.26 17.65 2.04
CA LEU A 434 -11.84 17.40 1.83
C LEU A 434 -11.25 18.33 0.78
N ALA A 435 -10.10 18.91 1.10
CA ALA A 435 -9.26 19.60 0.13
C ALA A 435 -8.32 18.60 -0.56
N VAL A 436 -8.76 18.01 -1.67
CA VAL A 436 -7.98 17.01 -2.40
C VAL A 436 -6.94 17.71 -3.28
N THR A 437 -5.70 17.69 -2.82
CA THR A 437 -4.55 18.18 -3.59
C THR A 437 -4.10 17.13 -4.61
N PHE A 438 -3.45 17.58 -5.68
CA PHE A 438 -2.74 16.72 -6.62
C PHE A 438 -1.57 17.48 -7.25
N SER A 439 -0.63 16.73 -7.83
CA SER A 439 0.53 17.24 -8.56
C SER A 439 0.66 16.53 -9.91
N THR A 440 1.22 17.21 -10.90
CA THR A 440 1.24 16.74 -12.28
C THR A 440 2.62 16.89 -12.93
N LEU A 441 2.87 16.06 -13.94
CA LEU A 441 3.99 16.16 -14.87
C LEU A 441 3.45 16.09 -16.30
N GLY A 442 4.10 16.82 -17.21
CA GLY A 442 3.66 16.93 -18.59
C GLY A 442 2.56 17.98 -18.78
N ALA A 443 2.17 18.18 -20.03
CA ALA A 443 1.16 19.16 -20.42
C ALA A 443 -0.24 18.54 -20.49
N PHE A 444 -1.22 19.29 -20.00
CA PHE A 444 -2.65 19.00 -20.08
C PHE A 444 -3.34 20.07 -20.92
N ASN A 445 -4.42 19.71 -21.62
CA ASN A 445 -5.06 20.60 -22.58
C ASN A 445 -5.83 21.73 -21.88
N ALA A 446 -6.01 22.86 -22.58
CA ALA A 446 -6.89 23.93 -22.11
C ALA A 446 -8.31 23.43 -21.85
N GLY A 447 -8.93 23.87 -20.76
CA GLY A 447 -10.27 23.41 -20.34
C GLY A 447 -10.29 22.07 -19.62
N ASN A 448 -9.14 21.39 -19.45
CA ASN A 448 -9.03 20.17 -18.66
C ASN A 448 -9.65 20.34 -17.27
N GLN A 449 -10.51 19.38 -16.90
CA GLN A 449 -11.07 19.25 -15.58
C GLN A 449 -10.45 18.04 -14.88
N TRP A 450 -10.57 18.02 -13.56
CA TRP A 450 -10.05 16.98 -12.71
C TRP A 450 -11.21 16.41 -11.90
N GLN A 451 -11.55 15.15 -12.15
CA GLN A 451 -12.57 14.43 -11.42
C GLN A 451 -11.96 13.76 -10.19
N VAL A 452 -12.62 13.87 -9.06
CA VAL A 452 -12.22 13.20 -7.81
C VAL A 452 -13.05 11.94 -7.64
N GLN A 453 -12.40 10.79 -7.63
CA GLN A 453 -13.02 9.48 -7.49
C GLN A 453 -12.70 8.88 -6.12
N LEU A 454 -13.72 8.35 -5.45
CA LEU A 454 -13.58 7.52 -4.26
C LEU A 454 -13.29 6.08 -4.68
N LEU A 455 -12.28 5.48 -4.07
CA LEU A 455 -11.90 4.09 -4.23
C LEU A 455 -12.00 3.35 -2.89
N ASP A 456 -12.29 2.06 -2.93
CA ASP A 456 -12.12 1.20 -1.75
C ASP A 456 -10.64 0.93 -1.44
N SER A 457 -10.38 0.24 -0.33
CA SER A 457 -9.02 -0.13 0.07
C SER A 457 -8.25 -1.00 -0.94
N LEU A 458 -8.95 -1.67 -1.86
CA LEU A 458 -8.36 -2.52 -2.88
C LEU A 458 -8.09 -1.76 -4.18
N GLY A 459 -8.55 -0.51 -4.29
CA GLY A 459 -8.44 0.34 -5.45
C GLY A 459 -9.58 0.19 -6.45
N GLN A 460 -10.71 -0.41 -6.06
CA GLN A 460 -11.92 -0.49 -6.89
C GLN A 460 -12.69 0.83 -6.83
N TYR A 461 -13.23 1.26 -7.97
CA TYR A 461 -14.06 2.45 -8.06
C TYR A 461 -15.33 2.33 -7.21
N LYS A 462 -15.73 3.41 -6.54
CA LYS A 462 -16.97 3.50 -5.77
C LYS A 462 -17.89 4.60 -6.29
N SER A 463 -17.39 5.82 -6.41
CA SER A 463 -18.17 6.96 -6.85
C SER A 463 -17.29 8.12 -7.30
N VAL A 464 -17.88 9.08 -7.99
CA VAL A 464 -17.31 10.41 -8.20
C VAL A 464 -17.80 11.33 -7.08
N LEU A 465 -16.85 12.00 -6.41
CA LEU A 465 -17.14 12.94 -5.33
C LEU A 465 -17.32 14.38 -5.83
N GLY A 466 -16.74 14.71 -6.99
CA GLY A 466 -16.82 16.03 -7.57
C GLY A 466 -15.74 16.26 -8.64
N SER A 467 -15.62 17.50 -9.08
CA SER A 467 -14.59 17.91 -10.04
C SER A 467 -14.16 19.36 -9.85
N GLY A 468 -12.97 19.71 -10.34
CA GLY A 468 -12.48 21.09 -10.39
C GLY A 468 -11.45 21.30 -11.50
N SER A 469 -11.10 22.56 -11.74
CA SER A 469 -10.12 22.95 -12.77
C SER A 469 -8.68 23.02 -12.26
N ALA A 470 -8.46 23.05 -10.94
CA ALA A 470 -7.16 23.22 -10.32
C ALA A 470 -7.06 22.49 -8.96
N SER A 471 -5.82 22.32 -8.48
CA SER A 471 -5.50 21.78 -7.15
C SER A 471 -5.48 22.89 -6.10
N PRO A 472 -6.04 22.72 -4.89
CA PRO A 472 -6.85 21.58 -4.46
C PRO A 472 -8.30 21.64 -4.96
N ILE A 473 -8.96 20.47 -5.04
CA ILE A 473 -10.40 20.36 -5.32
C ILE A 473 -11.12 20.10 -4.00
N GLN A 474 -12.12 20.93 -3.69
CA GLN A 474 -13.00 20.71 -2.54
C GLN A 474 -14.08 19.70 -2.90
N VAL A 475 -14.15 18.59 -2.17
CA VAL A 475 -15.21 17.58 -2.32
C VAL A 475 -15.75 17.13 -0.98
N THR A 476 -17.02 16.75 -0.94
CA THR A 476 -17.65 16.25 0.29
C THR A 476 -17.80 14.74 0.20
N LEU A 477 -17.35 14.03 1.23
CA LEU A 477 -17.59 12.59 1.34
C LEU A 477 -19.07 12.31 1.59
N PRO A 478 -19.61 11.16 1.16
CA PRO A 478 -20.95 10.73 1.56
C PRO A 478 -21.06 10.67 3.09
N SER A 479 -22.16 11.19 3.65
CA SER A 479 -22.40 11.18 5.11
C SER A 479 -22.75 9.79 5.64
N ASP A 480 -23.25 8.92 4.78
CA ASP A 480 -23.58 7.52 5.04
C ASP A 480 -22.41 6.56 4.76
N LEU A 481 -21.22 7.10 4.43
CA LEU A 481 -20.05 6.29 4.15
C LEU A 481 -19.66 5.49 5.40
N GLN A 482 -19.76 4.17 5.29
CA GLN A 482 -19.53 3.24 6.39
C GLN A 482 -18.07 3.18 6.81
N ARG A 483 -17.82 2.75 8.06
CA ARG A 483 -16.46 2.52 8.59
C ARG A 483 -15.69 1.59 7.65
N GLY A 484 -14.49 2.00 7.26
CA GLY A 484 -13.67 1.27 6.31
C GLY A 484 -12.42 2.03 5.91
N ARG A 485 -11.59 1.39 5.08
CA ARG A 485 -10.40 2.00 4.48
C ARG A 485 -10.68 2.35 3.02
N PHE A 486 -10.28 3.55 2.64
CA PHE A 486 -10.55 4.12 1.32
C PHE A 486 -9.33 4.85 0.78
N GLN A 487 -9.36 5.16 -0.51
CA GLN A 487 -8.40 6.03 -1.18
C GLN A 487 -9.16 7.00 -2.08
N ILE A 488 -8.56 8.14 -2.39
CA ILE A 488 -9.06 9.06 -3.41
C ILE A 488 -8.10 9.04 -4.59
N ARG A 489 -8.65 9.07 -5.80
CA ARG A 489 -7.91 9.24 -7.05
C ARG A 489 -8.46 10.42 -7.82
N VAL A 490 -7.58 11.34 -8.20
CA VAL A 490 -7.90 12.40 -9.15
C VAL A 490 -7.69 11.89 -10.59
N VAL A 491 -8.55 12.27 -11.54
CA VAL A 491 -8.47 11.86 -12.95
C VAL A 491 -8.68 13.08 -13.84
N SER A 492 -7.73 13.38 -14.73
CA SER A 492 -7.91 14.45 -15.72
C SER A 492 -8.93 14.07 -16.79
N THR A 493 -9.53 15.06 -17.46
CA THR A 493 -10.43 14.83 -18.59
C THR A 493 -9.75 14.97 -19.95
N SER A 494 -8.64 15.72 -20.05
CA SER A 494 -7.98 16.04 -21.33
C SER A 494 -6.46 16.30 -21.19
N PRO A 495 -5.61 15.35 -21.61
CA PRO A 495 -5.96 13.95 -21.89
C PRO A 495 -6.46 13.26 -20.61
N ALA A 496 -7.22 12.18 -20.76
CA ALA A 496 -7.68 11.41 -19.62
C ALA A 496 -6.52 10.60 -19.01
N VAL A 497 -6.15 10.91 -17.77
CA VAL A 497 -5.04 10.29 -17.04
C VAL A 497 -5.45 10.10 -15.58
N PRO A 498 -5.48 8.86 -15.05
CA PRO A 498 -5.64 8.64 -13.63
C PRO A 498 -4.36 9.01 -12.89
N ALA A 499 -4.49 9.86 -11.87
CA ALA A 499 -3.42 10.05 -10.92
C ALA A 499 -3.19 8.78 -10.09
N VAL A 500 -1.98 8.62 -9.57
CA VAL A 500 -1.72 7.65 -8.50
C VAL A 500 -2.59 8.02 -7.28
N PRO A 501 -3.30 7.06 -6.65
CA PRO A 501 -4.19 7.36 -5.53
C PRO A 501 -3.49 7.96 -4.31
N SER A 502 -4.29 8.58 -3.43
CA SER A 502 -3.90 9.06 -2.11
C SER A 502 -3.37 7.92 -1.22
N ASN A 503 -2.85 8.26 -0.04
CA ASN A 503 -2.67 7.26 1.02
C ASN A 503 -4.03 6.65 1.37
N LEU A 504 -3.98 5.45 1.96
CA LEU A 504 -5.15 4.89 2.63
C LEU A 504 -5.54 5.82 3.78
N PHE A 505 -6.82 6.14 3.85
CA PHE A 505 -7.43 6.78 5.01
C PHE A 505 -8.58 5.93 5.54
N GLN A 506 -8.90 6.11 6.81
CA GLN A 506 -9.95 5.41 7.50
C GLN A 506 -11.13 6.33 7.73
N ILE A 507 -12.33 5.84 7.40
CA ILE A 507 -13.55 6.48 7.84
C ILE A 507 -13.79 6.10 9.30
N SER A 508 -13.77 7.09 10.18
CA SER A 508 -14.05 6.93 11.61
C SER A 508 -14.71 8.21 12.15
N ASN A 509 -15.58 8.06 13.13
CA ASN A 509 -16.21 9.13 13.88
C ASN A 509 -15.79 9.15 15.35
N GLN A 510 -14.75 8.40 15.70
CA GLN A 510 -14.23 8.29 17.07
C GLN A 510 -13.27 9.45 17.38
N ALA A 511 -13.26 9.90 18.63
CA ALA A 511 -12.20 10.78 19.13
C ALA A 511 -10.96 9.94 19.49
N ASP A 512 -9.81 10.61 19.63
CA ASP A 512 -8.55 10.02 20.10
C ASP A 512 -7.88 11.11 20.93
N LEU A 513 -7.97 10.99 22.25
CA LEU A 513 -7.57 11.99 23.23
C LEU A 513 -6.21 11.62 23.82
N SER A 514 -5.27 12.56 23.75
CA SER A 514 -4.01 12.47 24.47
C SER A 514 -3.79 13.66 25.40
N LEU A 515 -3.12 13.42 26.52
CA LEU A 515 -2.80 14.41 27.54
C LEU A 515 -1.29 14.62 27.62
N SER A 516 -0.87 15.88 27.66
CA SER A 516 0.52 16.24 27.95
C SER A 516 0.59 17.40 28.95
N MET A 517 1.75 17.59 29.59
CA MET A 517 1.94 18.60 30.62
C MET A 517 3.29 19.32 30.50
N SER A 518 3.31 20.61 30.84
CA SER A 518 4.53 21.41 30.95
C SER A 518 4.51 22.32 32.17
N ILE A 519 5.69 22.83 32.55
CA ILE A 519 5.87 23.76 33.66
C ILE A 519 6.79 24.90 33.22
N ASN A 520 6.48 26.12 33.65
CA ASN A 520 7.27 27.30 33.30
C ASN A 520 8.66 27.31 33.95
N GLN A 521 8.83 26.62 35.08
CA GLN A 521 10.09 26.54 35.82
C GLN A 521 10.27 25.16 36.47
N ARG A 522 11.22 24.36 35.97
CA ARG A 522 11.51 23.02 36.53
C ARG A 522 12.33 23.02 37.84
N ALA A 523 12.88 24.17 38.22
CA ALA A 523 13.71 24.34 39.43
C ALA A 523 13.34 25.61 40.24
N PRO A 524 12.11 25.70 40.81
CA PRO A 524 11.73 26.79 41.71
C PRO A 524 12.43 26.73 43.07
N ASP A 525 12.52 27.87 43.76
CA ASP A 525 12.80 27.86 45.19
C ASP A 525 11.53 27.45 45.95
N VAL A 526 11.68 27.00 47.20
CA VAL A 526 10.53 26.70 48.07
C VAL A 526 9.66 27.95 48.19
N ASN A 527 8.34 27.75 48.19
CA ASN A 527 7.28 28.76 48.20
C ASN A 527 7.21 29.65 46.95
N THR A 528 8.00 29.40 45.90
CA THR A 528 7.89 30.12 44.63
C THR A 528 6.76 29.52 43.78
N PRO A 529 5.75 30.31 43.36
CA PRO A 529 4.70 29.83 42.48
C PRO A 529 5.24 29.42 41.11
N VAL A 530 4.76 28.29 40.61
CA VAL A 530 5.01 27.76 39.27
C VAL A 530 3.69 27.58 38.54
N THR A 531 3.70 27.81 37.23
CA THR A 531 2.54 27.59 36.36
C THR A 531 2.71 26.25 35.67
N ILE A 532 1.73 25.37 35.87
CA ILE A 532 1.63 24.06 35.20
C ILE A 532 0.56 24.18 34.11
N SER A 533 0.89 23.77 32.89
CA SER A 533 -0.01 23.75 31.73
C SER A 533 -0.29 22.31 31.31
N LEU A 534 -1.57 21.98 31.16
CA LEU A 534 -2.09 20.73 30.61
C LEU A 534 -2.55 20.96 29.18
N TYR A 535 -2.29 20.03 28.28
CA TYR A 535 -2.72 20.07 26.89
C TYR A 535 -3.47 18.78 26.57
N VAL A 536 -4.76 18.91 26.29
CA VAL A 536 -5.61 17.81 25.81
C VAL A 536 -5.72 17.93 24.30
N GLN A 537 -5.21 16.97 23.56
CA GLN A 537 -5.28 16.94 22.10
C GLN A 537 -6.30 15.89 21.66
N ASN A 538 -7.20 16.26 20.75
CA ASN A 538 -8.03 15.28 20.04
C ASN A 538 -7.44 15.04 18.64
N ALA A 539 -6.65 13.98 18.47
CA ALA A 539 -6.07 13.57 17.18
C ALA A 539 -7.08 12.80 16.30
N GLY A 540 -8.20 12.38 16.89
CA GLY A 540 -9.24 11.62 16.22
C GLY A 540 -10.05 12.45 15.22
N PRO A 541 -10.64 11.81 14.20
CA PRO A 541 -11.50 12.49 13.25
C PRO A 541 -12.81 12.97 13.88
N GLY A 542 -13.30 12.29 14.93
CA GLY A 542 -14.52 12.66 15.65
C GLY A 542 -14.32 13.76 16.68
N PRO A 543 -15.33 14.61 16.96
CA PRO A 543 -15.27 15.53 18.08
C PRO A 543 -15.32 14.77 19.43
N ALA A 544 -14.44 15.14 20.35
CA ALA A 544 -14.52 14.69 21.74
C ALA A 544 -15.50 15.56 22.51
N LYS A 545 -16.41 14.95 23.26
CA LYS A 545 -17.49 15.63 23.97
C LYS A 545 -17.45 15.32 25.45
N GLY A 546 -17.71 16.34 26.27
CA GLY A 546 -17.76 16.18 27.72
C GLY A 546 -16.45 15.71 28.36
N VAL A 547 -15.31 16.14 27.81
CA VAL A 547 -13.98 15.78 28.29
C VAL A 547 -13.69 16.51 29.61
N VAL A 548 -13.36 15.77 30.66
CA VAL A 548 -12.98 16.32 31.97
C VAL A 548 -11.56 15.90 32.29
N VAL A 549 -10.68 16.86 32.56
CA VAL A 549 -9.29 16.61 32.98
C VAL A 549 -9.19 16.73 34.49
N ARG A 550 -8.43 15.82 35.10
CA ARG A 550 -8.17 15.85 36.53
C ARG A 550 -6.68 15.77 36.81
N ASN A 551 -6.16 16.75 37.54
CA ASN A 551 -4.80 16.75 38.09
C ASN A 551 -4.86 16.50 39.59
N ARG A 552 -3.92 15.72 40.14
CA ARG A 552 -3.79 15.52 41.58
C ARG A 552 -2.45 16.04 42.02
N LEU A 553 -2.43 16.98 42.97
CA LEU A 553 -1.19 17.52 43.49
C LEU A 553 -0.52 16.49 44.42
N PRO A 554 0.80 16.24 44.27
CA PRO A 554 1.58 15.50 45.26
C PRO A 554 1.59 16.23 46.60
N ASP A 555 1.89 15.49 47.67
CA ASP A 555 2.09 16.10 48.99
C ASP A 555 3.13 17.23 48.93
N ASN A 556 2.92 18.27 49.74
CA ASN A 556 3.77 19.46 49.77
C ASN A 556 3.84 20.27 48.47
N LEU A 557 2.92 20.05 47.52
CA LEU A 557 2.67 20.96 46.39
C LEU A 557 1.34 21.69 46.62
N ALA A 558 1.41 22.94 47.09
CA ALA A 558 0.22 23.71 47.45
C ALA A 558 -0.39 24.41 46.24
N PHE A 559 -1.69 24.24 46.02
CA PHE A 559 -2.45 25.02 45.04
C PHE A 559 -2.45 26.52 45.39
N VAL A 560 -2.34 27.38 44.37
CA VAL A 560 -2.39 28.84 44.52
C VAL A 560 -3.63 29.41 43.82
N SER A 561 -3.79 29.14 42.53
CA SER A 561 -4.94 29.62 41.75
C SER A 561 -5.07 28.91 40.40
N SER A 562 -6.25 28.96 39.79
CA SER A 562 -6.51 28.57 38.40
C SER A 562 -7.77 29.27 37.90
N SER A 563 -7.79 29.61 36.60
CA SER A 563 -9.01 30.01 35.89
C SER A 563 -9.73 28.83 35.22
N ASP A 564 -9.03 27.71 35.04
CA ASP A 564 -9.45 26.61 34.15
C ASP A 564 -9.87 25.36 34.94
N LEU A 565 -9.45 25.27 36.20
CA LEU A 565 -9.63 24.11 37.08
C LEU A 565 -10.24 24.55 38.42
N SER A 566 -11.21 23.78 38.89
CA SER A 566 -11.75 23.89 40.25
C SER A 566 -10.95 23.03 41.21
N ALA A 567 -10.60 23.56 42.39
CA ALA A 567 -9.81 22.86 43.40
C ALA A 567 -10.70 22.31 44.52
N SER A 568 -10.52 21.04 44.87
CA SER A 568 -11.06 20.41 46.08
C SER A 568 -9.93 19.66 46.78
N GLY A 569 -9.38 20.28 47.83
CA GLY A 569 -8.15 19.79 48.46
C GLY A 569 -6.99 19.77 47.47
N THR A 570 -6.38 18.59 47.28
CA THR A 570 -5.27 18.36 46.33
C THR A 570 -5.73 17.94 44.93
N VAL A 571 -7.04 17.84 44.68
CA VAL A 571 -7.60 17.43 43.39
C VAL A 571 -8.08 18.65 42.61
N LEU A 572 -7.55 18.84 41.41
CA LEU A 572 -7.94 19.91 40.48
C LEU A 572 -8.71 19.30 39.30
N THR A 573 -9.92 19.78 39.02
CA THR A 573 -10.80 19.22 37.98
C THR A 573 -11.34 20.31 37.06
N SER A 574 -11.28 20.08 35.75
CA SER A 574 -11.82 21.01 34.75
C SER A 574 -13.35 20.95 34.70
N ALA A 575 -13.98 21.97 34.10
CA ALA A 575 -15.33 21.80 33.57
C ALA A 575 -15.32 20.77 32.41
N ALA A 576 -16.49 20.31 32.00
CA ALA A 576 -16.64 19.48 30.81
C ALA A 576 -16.32 20.28 29.53
N LEU A 577 -15.45 19.73 28.68
CA LEU A 577 -14.92 20.38 27.48
C LEU A 577 -15.36 19.64 26.21
N ASP A 578 -15.68 20.39 25.17
CA ASP A 578 -15.88 19.84 23.83
C ASP A 578 -14.66 20.21 22.97
N ILE A 579 -13.95 19.20 22.47
CA ILE A 579 -12.70 19.37 21.71
C ILE A 579 -12.94 18.89 20.27
N ALA A 580 -12.91 19.83 19.32
CA ALA A 580 -13.03 19.52 17.90
C ALA A 580 -11.89 18.61 17.41
N SER A 581 -12.13 17.89 16.32
CA SER A 581 -11.10 17.06 15.68
C SER A 581 -9.86 17.90 15.31
N GLY A 582 -8.67 17.38 15.62
CA GLY A 582 -7.39 18.04 15.40
C GLY A 582 -7.09 19.20 16.35
N ALA A 583 -8.02 19.59 17.23
CA ALA A 583 -7.83 20.70 18.15
C ALA A 583 -7.05 20.28 19.40
N THR A 584 -6.39 21.26 20.03
CA THR A 584 -5.75 21.11 21.35
C THR A 584 -6.33 22.13 22.31
N GLN A 585 -6.81 21.66 23.46
CA GLN A 585 -7.28 22.51 24.56
C GLN A 585 -6.19 22.64 25.62
N LYS A 586 -5.82 23.89 25.95
CA LYS A 586 -4.89 24.19 27.04
C LYS A 586 -5.65 24.52 28.32
N LEU A 587 -5.22 23.96 29.45
CA LEU A 587 -5.67 24.31 30.80
C LEU A 587 -4.44 24.64 31.66
N SER A 588 -4.53 25.56 32.62
CA SER A 588 -3.41 25.95 33.46
C SER A 588 -3.80 26.17 34.92
N PHE A 589 -2.86 25.90 35.82
CA PHE A 589 -2.97 26.27 37.24
C PHE A 589 -1.62 26.69 37.81
N ILE A 590 -1.68 27.40 38.93
CA ILE A 590 -0.52 27.85 39.70
C ILE A 590 -0.45 27.02 40.99
N ALA A 591 0.71 26.45 41.26
CA ALA A 591 1.02 25.75 42.50
C ALA A 591 2.39 26.18 43.04
N LYS A 592 2.70 25.89 44.30
CA LYS A 592 4.01 26.20 44.91
C LYS A 592 4.52 25.04 45.77
N PRO A 593 5.79 24.63 45.65
CA PRO A 593 6.36 23.62 46.53
C PRO A 593 6.56 24.20 47.93
N THR A 594 6.11 23.51 48.97
CA THR A 594 6.25 23.97 50.37
C THR A 594 7.40 23.29 51.12
N GLN A 595 8.05 22.30 50.51
CA GLN A 595 9.22 21.59 51.06
C GLN A 595 10.29 21.36 49.99
N LEU A 596 11.50 20.99 50.44
CA LEU A 596 12.60 20.61 49.56
C LEU A 596 12.39 19.18 49.03
N GLY A 597 12.45 19.00 47.71
CA GLY A 597 12.29 17.67 47.11
C GLY A 597 12.09 17.68 45.61
N THR A 598 11.87 16.49 45.09
CA THR A 598 11.40 16.21 43.73
C THR A 598 9.90 15.96 43.77
N TYR A 599 9.17 16.57 42.86
CA TYR A 599 7.72 16.48 42.75
C TYR A 599 7.35 15.80 41.44
N GLN A 600 6.57 14.73 41.53
CA GLN A 600 6.04 13.99 40.40
C GLN A 600 4.53 14.26 40.32
N ASN A 601 4.15 15.25 39.51
CA ASN A 601 2.76 15.67 39.36
C ASN A 601 2.09 14.90 38.21
N ALA A 602 0.89 14.39 38.45
CA ALA A 602 0.16 13.58 37.48
C ALA A 602 -1.24 14.12 37.17
N ALA A 603 -1.69 13.90 35.94
CA ALA A 603 -3.05 14.20 35.48
C ALA A 603 -3.57 13.09 34.55
N GLU A 604 -4.89 12.99 34.47
CA GLU A 604 -5.64 12.05 33.60
C GLU A 604 -6.82 12.76 32.94
N VAL A 605 -7.32 12.20 31.83
CA VAL A 605 -8.70 12.41 31.40
C VAL A 605 -9.60 11.57 32.30
N ALA A 606 -10.36 12.24 33.15
CA ALA A 606 -11.25 11.59 34.11
C ALA A 606 -12.62 11.24 33.54
N GLN A 607 -13.04 11.86 32.44
CA GLN A 607 -14.33 11.57 31.81
C GLN A 607 -14.31 12.00 30.35
N THR A 608 -15.00 11.27 29.49
CA THR A 608 -15.46 11.72 28.17
C THR A 608 -16.76 10.99 27.83
N ILE A 609 -17.64 11.63 27.06
CA ILE A 609 -18.85 11.02 26.49
C ILE A 609 -18.50 10.30 25.19
N THR A 610 -17.60 10.88 24.40
CA THR A 610 -17.12 10.25 23.16
C THR A 610 -16.19 9.09 23.50
N ILE A 611 -16.40 7.95 22.84
CA ILE A 611 -15.49 6.81 22.93
C ILE A 611 -14.15 7.22 22.35
N ASP A 612 -13.14 7.08 23.20
CA ASP A 612 -11.74 7.00 22.84
C ASP A 612 -11.38 5.50 22.69
N PRO A 613 -10.98 5.02 21.50
CA PRO A 613 -10.72 3.61 21.27
C PRO A 613 -9.52 3.04 22.02
N ASP A 614 -8.58 3.88 22.43
CA ASP A 614 -7.32 3.45 23.02
C ASP A 614 -7.04 3.93 24.44
N SER A 615 -7.88 4.83 24.96
CA SER A 615 -7.85 5.31 26.34
C SER A 615 -9.09 4.94 27.15
N GLN A 616 -8.91 4.71 28.46
CA GLN A 616 -9.99 4.45 29.41
C GLN A 616 -10.06 5.59 30.42
N PRO A 617 -11.06 6.47 30.35
CA PRO A 617 -11.16 7.59 31.28
C PRO A 617 -11.27 7.13 32.73
N ASN A 618 -10.60 7.85 33.64
CA ASN A 618 -10.58 7.57 35.08
C ASN A 618 -10.00 6.19 35.43
N SER A 619 -9.02 5.72 34.66
CA SER A 619 -8.29 4.47 34.92
C SER A 619 -6.94 4.67 35.62
N GLY A 620 -6.65 5.89 36.11
CA GLY A 620 -5.43 6.23 36.81
C GLY A 620 -4.42 6.95 35.93
N THR A 621 -3.21 7.12 36.46
CA THR A 621 -2.12 7.92 35.83
C THR A 621 -0.85 7.12 35.57
N GLY A 622 -0.88 5.81 35.84
CA GLY A 622 0.26 4.89 35.71
C GLY A 622 -0.11 3.59 34.97
N ASP A 623 -1.18 3.62 34.17
CA ASP A 623 -1.71 2.51 33.37
C ASP A 623 -1.09 2.42 31.96
N GLY A 624 -0.31 3.42 31.54
CA GLY A 624 0.36 3.44 30.25
C GLY A 624 -0.55 3.87 29.08
N GLN A 625 -1.72 4.43 29.35
CA GLN A 625 -2.59 5.04 28.35
C GLN A 625 -2.19 6.50 28.10
N ASP A 626 -2.53 7.06 26.94
CA ASP A 626 -2.12 8.41 26.54
C ASP A 626 -3.08 9.50 26.99
N ASP A 627 -4.18 9.14 27.62
CA ASP A 627 -5.04 10.05 28.38
C ASP A 627 -4.46 10.42 29.75
N ALA A 628 -3.33 9.85 30.15
CA ALA A 628 -2.59 10.16 31.36
C ALA A 628 -1.22 10.78 31.08
N VAL A 629 -0.74 11.62 32.02
CA VAL A 629 0.60 12.22 31.95
C VAL A 629 1.19 12.43 33.34
N GLN A 630 2.51 12.30 33.44
CA GLN A 630 3.30 12.70 34.60
C GLN A 630 4.33 13.78 34.23
N LEU A 631 4.62 14.66 35.18
CA LEU A 631 5.57 15.74 35.06
C LEU A 631 6.42 15.85 36.32
N ASP A 632 7.73 15.77 36.13
CA ASP A 632 8.69 15.89 37.22
C ASP A 632 9.38 17.27 37.24
N PHE A 633 9.47 17.85 38.43
CA PHE A 633 10.28 19.03 38.72
C PHE A 633 10.85 18.95 40.13
N ARG A 634 11.83 19.80 40.47
CA ARG A 634 12.49 19.75 41.78
C ARG A 634 12.72 21.14 42.35
N THR A 635 12.93 21.25 43.65
CA THR A 635 13.43 22.51 44.21
C THR A 635 14.88 22.78 43.78
N ARG A 636 15.27 24.06 43.72
CA ARG A 636 16.65 24.45 43.37
C ARG A 636 17.68 23.86 44.33
N GLN A 637 17.37 23.89 45.62
CA GLN A 637 18.14 23.23 46.68
C GLN A 637 17.89 21.71 46.67
N SER A 638 18.96 20.93 46.85
CA SER A 638 18.95 19.47 46.79
C SER A 638 18.29 18.82 48.02
N SER A 639 17.50 17.78 47.78
CA SER A 639 16.87 16.92 48.79
C SER A 639 16.68 15.53 48.19
N THR A 640 16.64 14.50 49.03
CA THR A 640 16.30 13.11 48.63
C THR A 640 14.80 12.82 48.69
N ALA A 641 13.99 13.76 49.20
CA ALA A 641 12.55 13.58 49.30
C ALA A 641 11.91 13.57 47.91
N VAL A 642 11.02 12.61 47.67
CA VAL A 642 10.20 12.50 46.46
C VAL A 642 8.74 12.53 46.88
N PHE A 643 7.98 13.43 46.27
CA PHE A 643 6.54 13.58 46.50
C PHE A 643 5.81 13.25 45.20
N THR A 644 4.96 12.23 45.24
CA THR A 644 4.28 11.69 44.07
C THR A 644 2.77 11.91 44.18
N SER A 645 2.14 12.29 43.07
CA SER A 645 0.69 12.43 43.00
C SER A 645 -0.02 11.15 43.43
N PRO A 646 -1.11 11.25 44.22
CA PRO A 646 -1.97 10.10 44.47
C PRO A 646 -2.53 9.54 43.16
N ASN A 647 -2.58 8.21 43.04
CA ASN A 647 -3.05 7.51 41.84
C ASN A 647 -4.24 6.56 42.13
N PRO A 648 -5.41 7.11 42.52
CA PRO A 648 -6.60 6.30 42.78
C PRO A 648 -7.23 5.79 41.48
N ASN A 649 -7.98 4.69 41.56
CA ASN A 649 -8.64 4.04 40.41
C ASN A 649 -7.69 3.51 39.34
N GLN A 650 -6.40 3.40 39.67
CA GLN A 650 -5.42 2.75 38.81
C GLN A 650 -5.96 1.38 38.40
N VAL A 651 -6.30 1.22 37.12
CA VAL A 651 -6.56 -0.07 36.54
C VAL A 651 -5.24 -0.82 36.67
N PRO A 652 -5.19 -1.92 37.44
CA PRO A 652 -3.92 -2.57 37.72
C PRO A 652 -3.29 -3.00 36.39
N LEU A 653 -2.09 -2.49 36.11
CA LEU A 653 -1.15 -3.30 35.34
C LEU A 653 -1.00 -4.61 36.14
N PRO A 654 -1.01 -5.78 35.50
CA PRO A 654 -1.01 -7.06 36.22
C PRO A 654 0.09 -7.03 37.29
N SER A 655 -0.32 -7.19 38.55
CA SER A 655 0.60 -7.18 39.68
C SER A 655 1.63 -8.29 39.48
N VAL A 656 2.92 -7.96 39.57
CA VAL A 656 3.96 -8.97 39.82
C VAL A 656 3.65 -9.51 41.22
N SER A 657 3.13 -10.73 41.29
CA SER A 657 2.82 -11.37 42.57
C SER A 657 4.15 -11.70 43.24
N SER A 658 4.42 -11.18 44.43
CA SER A 658 5.48 -11.72 45.30
C SER A 658 4.82 -12.53 46.40
N ASN A 659 4.51 -13.79 46.11
CA ASN A 659 4.11 -14.76 47.13
C ASN A 659 5.32 -15.58 47.56
N GLN A 660 6.38 -14.95 48.10
CA GLN A 660 7.57 -15.68 48.51
C GLN A 660 7.96 -15.48 49.98
N PRO A 661 8.50 -16.52 50.65
CA PRO A 661 9.00 -16.50 52.02
C PRO A 661 10.21 -15.56 52.20
N MET A 662 10.54 -15.27 53.46
CA MET A 662 11.67 -14.39 53.81
C MET A 662 13.00 -15.01 53.36
N PRO A 663 13.98 -14.22 52.83
CA PRO A 663 15.23 -14.76 52.33
C PRO A 663 16.01 -15.60 53.35
N ASP A 664 16.51 -16.76 52.91
CA ASP A 664 17.22 -17.73 53.75
C ASP A 664 18.75 -17.53 53.67
N PRO A 665 19.44 -17.24 54.79
CA PRO A 665 20.89 -17.07 54.81
C PRO A 665 21.69 -18.30 54.37
N ALA A 666 21.10 -19.49 54.34
CA ALA A 666 21.77 -20.74 53.97
C ALA A 666 21.57 -21.14 52.50
N LYS A 667 20.90 -20.32 51.67
CA LYS A 667 20.53 -20.66 50.29
C LYS A 667 20.81 -19.50 49.33
N ALA A 668 20.81 -19.77 48.03
CA ALA A 668 20.68 -18.73 47.00
C ALA A 668 19.19 -18.52 46.73
N ASP A 669 18.76 -17.30 46.41
CA ASP A 669 17.35 -16.95 46.16
C ASP A 669 17.36 -15.85 45.08
N ILE A 670 16.92 -16.19 43.87
CA ILE A 670 17.12 -15.40 42.65
C ILE A 670 15.78 -14.91 42.12
N SER A 671 15.64 -13.59 42.10
CA SER A 671 14.46 -12.92 41.54
C SER A 671 14.76 -12.11 40.28
N LEU A 672 13.78 -12.02 39.39
CA LEU A 672 13.80 -11.19 38.19
C LEU A 672 12.90 -9.96 38.32
N SER A 673 13.29 -8.91 37.63
CA SER A 673 12.40 -7.79 37.28
C SER A 673 12.72 -7.32 35.86
N MET A 674 11.71 -6.79 35.15
CA MET A 674 11.88 -6.33 33.77
C MET A 674 11.28 -4.94 33.57
N SER A 675 11.97 -4.10 32.80
CA SER A 675 11.47 -2.82 32.30
C SER A 675 11.78 -2.64 30.82
N VAL A 676 11.04 -1.73 30.17
CA VAL A 676 11.24 -1.35 28.77
C VAL A 676 11.30 0.17 28.65
N SER A 677 12.14 0.68 27.77
CA SER A 677 12.36 2.12 27.57
C SER A 677 11.13 2.89 27.10
N ASN A 678 10.20 2.22 26.40
CA ASN A 678 8.94 2.79 25.96
C ASN A 678 7.90 1.67 25.86
N ARG A 679 6.81 1.75 26.64
CA ARG A 679 5.71 0.76 26.60
C ARG A 679 4.71 1.05 25.48
N ALA A 680 4.72 2.24 24.87
CA ALA A 680 3.85 2.62 23.76
C ALA A 680 4.62 3.12 22.52
N PRO A 681 5.55 2.33 21.95
CA PRO A 681 6.33 2.73 20.79
C PRO A 681 5.48 2.81 19.51
N SER A 682 5.87 3.64 18.55
CA SER A 682 5.34 3.52 17.18
C SER A 682 6.06 2.39 16.42
N VAL A 683 5.40 1.83 15.40
CA VAL A 683 6.06 0.91 14.46
C VAL A 683 7.36 1.54 13.92
N GLY A 684 8.45 0.78 13.97
CA GLY A 684 9.81 1.17 13.59
C GLY A 684 10.68 1.64 14.77
N ASN A 685 10.12 1.94 15.94
CA ASN A 685 10.92 2.36 17.10
C ASN A 685 11.76 1.22 17.68
N LEU A 686 12.94 1.59 18.19
CA LEU A 686 13.84 0.70 18.92
C LEU A 686 13.52 0.77 20.42
N LEU A 687 13.29 -0.40 21.01
CA LEU A 687 13.03 -0.62 22.42
C LEU A 687 14.27 -1.18 23.09
N VAL A 688 14.59 -0.68 24.30
CA VAL A 688 15.61 -1.26 25.17
C VAL A 688 14.90 -1.93 26.34
N TYR A 689 15.05 -3.25 26.44
CA TYR A 689 14.60 -4.05 27.57
C TYR A 689 15.74 -4.17 28.58
N THR A 690 15.42 -4.00 29.87
CA THR A 690 16.36 -4.23 30.97
C THR A 690 15.79 -5.29 31.89
N VAL A 691 16.50 -6.42 32.03
CA VAL A 691 16.18 -7.53 32.95
C VAL A 691 17.15 -7.46 34.12
N THR A 692 16.65 -7.34 35.35
CA THR A 692 17.48 -7.27 36.55
C THR A 692 17.31 -8.52 37.38
N LEU A 693 18.41 -9.24 37.61
CA LEU A 693 18.50 -10.37 38.51
C LEU A 693 18.94 -9.87 39.90
N THR A 694 18.34 -10.39 40.96
CA THR A 694 18.74 -10.08 42.34
C THR A 694 18.86 -11.37 43.15
N ASN A 695 20.01 -11.57 43.80
CA ASN A 695 20.19 -12.65 44.76
C ASN A 695 19.87 -12.17 46.17
N ARG A 696 18.73 -12.54 46.73
CA ARG A 696 18.32 -12.16 48.10
C ARG A 696 18.78 -13.16 49.16
N GLY A 697 19.22 -14.34 48.76
CA GLY A 697 19.74 -15.38 49.64
C GLY A 697 21.12 -15.07 50.23
N GLY A 698 21.55 -15.87 51.20
CA GLY A 698 22.87 -15.74 51.85
C GLY A 698 24.03 -16.47 51.16
N LEU A 699 23.77 -17.31 50.15
CA LEU A 699 24.80 -17.95 49.33
C LEU A 699 24.92 -17.29 47.95
N SER A 700 26.10 -17.42 47.31
CA SER A 700 26.29 -16.98 45.93
C SER A 700 25.62 -17.95 44.96
N ALA A 701 24.85 -17.43 43.99
CA ALA A 701 24.34 -18.22 42.88
C ALA A 701 25.39 -18.34 41.77
N THR A 702 25.47 -19.49 41.11
CA THR A 702 26.42 -19.75 40.02
C THR A 702 25.75 -20.39 38.83
N GLY A 703 26.26 -20.16 37.61
CA GLY A 703 25.77 -20.80 36.40
C GLY A 703 24.33 -20.44 36.04
N LEU A 704 23.97 -19.16 36.16
CA LEU A 704 22.63 -18.67 35.83
C LEU A 704 22.48 -18.49 34.32
N SER A 705 21.35 -18.91 33.78
CA SER A 705 20.91 -18.61 32.40
C SER A 705 19.57 -17.91 32.46
N VAL A 706 19.38 -16.84 31.71
CA VAL A 706 18.12 -16.09 31.60
C VAL A 706 17.59 -16.20 30.19
N ALA A 707 16.31 -16.55 30.05
CA ALA A 707 15.61 -16.58 28.78
C ALA A 707 14.53 -15.51 28.75
N ALA A 708 14.46 -14.71 27.68
CA ALA A 708 13.42 -13.72 27.42
C ALA A 708 12.72 -13.99 26.08
N TYR A 709 11.43 -13.66 26.01
CA TYR A 709 10.56 -13.94 24.87
C TYR A 709 9.90 -12.66 24.38
N LEU A 710 10.15 -12.28 23.13
CA LEU A 710 9.51 -11.13 22.49
C LEU A 710 8.09 -11.48 22.04
N PRO A 711 7.12 -10.58 22.20
CA PRO A 711 5.79 -10.78 21.63
C PRO A 711 5.79 -10.61 20.10
N ALA A 712 4.72 -11.07 19.45
CA ALA A 712 4.51 -10.84 18.03
C ALA A 712 4.52 -9.34 17.70
N GLY A 713 5.01 -9.00 16.50
CA GLY A 713 5.15 -7.59 16.08
C GLY A 713 6.41 -6.91 16.62
N GLN A 714 7.38 -7.67 17.14
CA GLN A 714 8.71 -7.21 17.46
C GLN A 714 9.79 -8.09 16.84
N MET A 715 10.95 -7.50 16.58
CA MET A 715 12.12 -8.20 16.06
C MET A 715 13.35 -7.85 16.89
N PHE A 716 14.07 -8.87 17.38
CA PHE A 716 15.30 -8.70 18.13
C PHE A 716 16.37 -7.98 17.30
N VAL A 717 17.12 -7.08 17.94
CA VAL A 717 18.25 -6.36 17.37
C VAL A 717 19.50 -6.74 18.15
N ALA A 718 20.45 -7.39 17.47
CA ALA A 718 21.67 -7.89 18.10
C ALA A 718 22.61 -6.77 18.56
N GLY A 719 23.41 -7.05 19.60
CA GLY A 719 24.54 -6.21 20.02
C GLY A 719 24.62 -5.83 21.50
N ASP A 720 23.78 -6.42 22.37
CA ASP A 720 23.83 -6.22 23.83
C ASP A 720 24.09 -7.57 24.55
N ASP A 721 23.47 -7.82 25.70
CA ASP A 721 23.80 -8.95 26.58
C ASP A 721 23.15 -10.30 26.18
N PHE A 722 22.23 -10.30 25.21
CA PHE A 722 21.46 -11.48 24.80
C PHE A 722 21.79 -11.94 23.37
N GLY A 723 21.67 -13.24 23.12
CA GLY A 723 21.70 -13.87 21.79
C GLY A 723 20.46 -14.73 21.52
N VAL A 724 20.18 -15.06 20.26
CA VAL A 724 19.02 -15.89 19.88
C VAL A 724 19.37 -17.37 19.99
N SER A 725 18.58 -18.14 20.75
CA SER A 725 18.71 -19.60 20.84
C SER A 725 17.34 -20.25 21.09
N GLY A 726 16.99 -21.28 20.31
CA GLY A 726 15.78 -22.07 20.56
C GLY A 726 14.45 -21.30 20.53
N GLY A 727 14.39 -20.14 19.85
CA GLY A 727 13.20 -19.27 19.82
C GLY A 727 13.09 -18.27 20.98
N ALA A 728 14.06 -18.26 21.90
CA ALA A 728 14.19 -17.28 22.98
C ALA A 728 15.43 -16.39 22.78
N LEU A 729 15.48 -15.28 23.53
CA LEU A 729 16.67 -14.50 23.76
C LEU A 729 17.35 -15.01 25.02
N VAL A 730 18.60 -15.45 24.96
CA VAL A 730 19.31 -16.07 26.08
C VAL A 730 20.55 -15.27 26.46
N SER A 731 20.78 -15.12 27.75
CA SER A 731 22.00 -14.54 28.34
C SER A 731 22.45 -15.36 29.57
N GLY A 732 23.73 -15.28 29.93
CA GLY A 732 24.30 -16.05 31.04
C GLY A 732 25.03 -15.18 32.06
N VAL A 733 24.91 -15.54 33.34
CA VAL A 733 25.64 -14.91 34.45
C VAL A 733 26.42 -16.00 35.19
N SER A 734 27.75 -15.90 35.20
CA SER A 734 28.63 -16.92 35.78
C SER A 734 28.45 -17.07 37.29
N SER A 735 28.34 -15.95 38.01
CA SER A 735 28.08 -15.90 39.45
C SER A 735 27.41 -14.60 39.87
N LEU A 736 26.49 -14.66 40.85
CA LEU A 736 25.88 -13.50 41.49
C LEU A 736 25.98 -13.64 43.02
N ALA A 737 26.74 -12.76 43.66
CA ALA A 737 26.97 -12.77 45.10
C ALA A 737 25.69 -12.51 45.91
N ALA A 738 25.66 -12.99 47.16
CA ALA A 738 24.57 -12.74 48.10
C ALA A 738 24.28 -11.24 48.25
N GLY A 739 22.99 -10.87 48.26
CA GLY A 739 22.51 -9.49 48.38
C GLY A 739 22.78 -8.58 47.18
N SER A 740 23.32 -9.11 46.07
CA SER A 740 23.70 -8.32 44.90
C SER A 740 22.68 -8.40 43.77
N SER A 741 22.66 -7.37 42.90
CA SER A 741 21.86 -7.35 41.67
C SER A 741 22.73 -7.10 40.45
N ILE A 742 22.30 -7.63 39.29
CA ILE A 742 22.90 -7.36 37.97
C ILE A 742 21.79 -7.10 36.95
N SER A 743 22.02 -6.15 36.04
CA SER A 743 21.08 -5.86 34.94
C SER A 743 21.67 -6.28 33.61
N LEU A 744 20.88 -7.02 32.83
CA LEU A 744 21.16 -7.44 31.46
C LEU A 744 20.20 -6.70 30.52
N ARG A 745 20.66 -6.34 29.32
CA ARG A 745 19.88 -5.58 28.34
C ARG A 745 19.83 -6.27 26.99
N PHE A 746 18.71 -6.07 26.31
CA PHE A 746 18.56 -6.40 24.90
C PHE A 746 17.68 -5.38 24.18
N ARG A 747 17.82 -5.31 22.86
CA ARG A 747 17.06 -4.41 22.00
C ARG A 747 16.09 -5.16 21.09
N ALA A 748 14.96 -4.52 20.79
CA ALA A 748 14.02 -4.99 19.79
C ALA A 748 13.43 -3.82 19.00
N SER A 749 13.17 -4.02 17.71
CA SER A 749 12.43 -3.08 16.87
C SER A 749 10.96 -3.48 16.85
N ALA A 750 10.06 -2.50 17.01
CA ALA A 750 8.62 -2.70 16.83
C ALA A 750 8.31 -2.79 15.32
N THR A 751 7.77 -3.91 14.83
CA THR A 751 7.55 -4.16 13.39
C THR A 751 6.08 -4.17 12.97
N ALA A 752 5.14 -4.24 13.91
CA ALA A 752 3.71 -4.17 13.65
C ALA A 752 2.96 -3.60 14.85
N SER A 753 1.86 -2.88 14.61
CA SER A 753 1.00 -2.39 15.68
C SER A 753 0.29 -3.56 16.37
N GLY A 754 0.05 -3.42 17.67
CA GLY A 754 -0.55 -4.49 18.47
C GLY A 754 -0.12 -4.45 19.93
N ARG A 755 -0.87 -5.18 20.76
CA ARG A 755 -0.53 -5.41 22.17
C ARG A 755 0.32 -6.67 22.29
N GLY A 756 1.30 -6.65 23.17
CA GLY A 756 2.17 -7.79 23.44
C GLY A 756 2.70 -7.77 24.86
N VAL A 757 3.19 -8.92 25.33
CA VAL A 757 3.88 -9.03 26.61
C VAL A 757 5.23 -9.66 26.34
N CYS A 758 6.29 -8.97 26.74
CA CYS A 758 7.62 -9.58 26.81
C CYS A 758 7.75 -10.25 28.18
N THR A 759 8.22 -11.49 28.19
CA THR A 759 8.40 -12.29 29.41
C THR A 759 9.84 -12.74 29.54
N ALA A 760 10.30 -13.00 30.75
CA ALA A 760 11.57 -13.66 31.03
C ALA A 760 11.48 -14.60 32.23
N GLN A 761 12.42 -15.55 32.28
CA GLN A 761 12.61 -16.50 33.38
C GLN A 761 14.11 -16.79 33.58
N VAL A 762 14.49 -17.24 34.78
CA VAL A 762 15.73 -17.98 34.98
C VAL A 762 15.56 -19.36 34.36
N ALA A 763 16.25 -19.60 33.24
CA ALA A 763 16.16 -20.85 32.48
C ALA A 763 17.04 -21.97 33.05
N ALA A 764 18.09 -21.63 33.80
CA ALA A 764 18.94 -22.58 34.51
C ALA A 764 19.68 -21.89 35.66
N ALA A 765 19.97 -22.65 36.73
CA ALA A 765 20.84 -22.24 37.82
C ALA A 765 21.68 -23.44 38.30
N GLY A 766 22.94 -23.21 38.67
CA GLY A 766 23.84 -24.24 39.18
C GLY A 766 23.72 -24.49 40.69
N VAL A 767 23.03 -23.62 41.41
CA VAL A 767 22.66 -23.77 42.83
C VAL A 767 21.13 -23.78 42.90
N PRO A 768 20.50 -24.73 43.61
CA PRO A 768 19.05 -24.76 43.75
C PRO A 768 18.51 -23.49 44.41
N ASP A 769 17.45 -22.96 43.81
CA ASP A 769 16.60 -21.94 44.40
C ASP A 769 15.47 -22.65 45.19
N PRO A 770 15.19 -22.29 46.45
CA PRO A 770 14.34 -23.08 47.34
C PRO A 770 12.85 -23.03 46.99
N ASP A 771 12.41 -21.96 46.32
CA ASP A 771 11.00 -21.69 46.02
C ASP A 771 10.74 -21.36 44.54
N SER A 772 11.79 -21.32 43.72
CA SER A 772 11.72 -21.23 42.26
C SER A 772 12.32 -22.46 41.56
N THR A 773 11.73 -22.89 40.45
CA THR A 773 12.25 -24.02 39.66
C THR A 773 12.71 -23.53 38.28
N PRO A 774 14.03 -23.41 38.01
CA PRO A 774 14.50 -22.87 36.75
C PRO A 774 13.96 -23.62 35.52
N GLY A 775 13.52 -22.87 34.51
CA GLY A 775 13.09 -23.42 33.23
C GLY A 775 11.67 -24.02 33.20
N ASN A 776 10.84 -23.79 34.22
CA ASN A 776 9.49 -24.34 34.33
C ASN A 776 8.36 -23.44 33.77
N GLY A 777 8.67 -22.25 33.22
CA GLY A 777 7.69 -21.37 32.58
C GLY A 777 7.86 -19.88 32.93
N VAL A 778 6.88 -19.06 32.52
CA VAL A 778 6.85 -17.60 32.77
C VAL A 778 5.52 -17.12 33.38
N THR A 779 4.61 -18.04 33.68
CA THR A 779 3.24 -17.75 34.13
C THR A 779 2.87 -18.45 35.44
N ASN A 780 3.85 -19.05 36.11
CA ASN A 780 3.71 -19.80 37.35
C ASN A 780 3.68 -18.88 38.59
N GLY A 781 4.06 -17.60 38.44
CA GLY A 781 4.11 -16.65 39.55
C GLY A 781 5.34 -16.80 40.44
N GLU A 782 6.37 -17.52 39.98
CA GLU A 782 7.67 -17.60 40.65
C GLU A 782 8.43 -16.28 40.49
N ASP A 783 9.28 -15.96 41.47
CA ASP A 783 9.98 -14.67 41.48
C ASP A 783 11.21 -14.67 40.59
N ASP A 784 11.65 -15.84 40.11
CA ASP A 784 12.61 -16.01 39.03
C ASP A 784 12.01 -15.72 37.63
N THR A 785 10.76 -15.23 37.56
CA THR A 785 10.09 -14.77 36.33
C THR A 785 9.80 -13.27 36.33
N ALA A 786 9.73 -12.65 35.15
CA ALA A 786 9.36 -11.25 34.99
C ALA A 786 8.61 -11.00 33.68
N GLN A 787 7.76 -9.98 33.65
CA GLN A 787 7.06 -9.60 32.43
C GLN A 787 6.88 -8.09 32.32
N VAL A 788 6.78 -7.61 31.08
CA VAL A 788 6.45 -6.22 30.75
C VAL A 788 5.55 -6.19 29.51
N ASP A 789 4.39 -5.55 29.64
CA ASP A 789 3.51 -5.29 28.52
C ASP A 789 4.03 -4.13 27.65
N LEU A 790 3.71 -4.20 26.37
CA LEU A 790 3.80 -3.07 25.45
C LEU A 790 2.58 -3.00 24.53
N ARG A 791 2.38 -1.81 23.98
CA ARG A 791 1.44 -1.54 22.90
C ARG A 791 2.11 -0.75 21.78
N VAL A 792 2.39 -1.41 20.67
CA VAL A 792 2.90 -0.72 19.49
C VAL A 792 1.76 0.04 18.81
N LYS A 793 1.90 1.38 18.70
CA LYS A 793 0.99 2.29 18.00
C LYS A 793 1.18 2.22 16.49
#